data_AF-A0ABD4SN56-F1
#
_entry.id   AF-A0ABD4SN56-F1
#
_cell.length_a   1.000
_cell.length_b   1.000
_cell.length_c   1.000
_cell.angle_alpha   90.00
_cell.angle_beta   90.00
_cell.angle_gamma   90.00
#
_symmetry.space_group_name_H-M   'P 1'
#
loop_
_entity.id
_entity.type
_entity.pdbx_description
1 polymer ?
#
loop_
_entity_poly.entity_id
_entity_poly.type
_entity_poly.pdbx_seq_one_letter_code
_entity_poly.pdbx_strand_id
1 'polypeptide(L)'
;MKPVAVRPLRPCCRPAWWLRLLGGVVPLLPAMPAVADFTTPVTSAVSGQTVPAGSAQSVLAGGTATGGQVGGTQTIFNGGQARNVTVLSTGLQVVSSGGLASGSEVQQGRVRVESGGVGSGLHIVGGVLDTAVGARTYNSVVDGGREDLSGESYSAQVNADSIQLLYPGGLAVSATVNSGGVQSVLSGARTRQSIINAGGQQQVLGDADSTLVNGGEQTVGSGGIVFGTTVTNGGRQTVSSGGTAGNTLITRGSQDVLAGGSTGSTTLGAGADQSVAGFARTTDIQTGGRQFILSGGVAEFTSVTGGTQLVSSGGVASNTTVSRGLQTVLGGGMVSSTTVAGGADQVVEGQATSTTIQGGRQFVQSGGIASHNVLNGGSQTVSAGGLAVDNQITQGSQFVLSGGETRNTTVLSGGRQTISAGGLAQDVTVDGGRVLNNGGVINGLDIIGSGDQVTLAAGTLSGTVTLAGSDNVLNLRGGTLAGNLAVTGSGNRLGLGNVALPGLTVRDSTGNNELVVLQGTRLLAGTASLNGGSLASGAQDWQNWGQILVQGGGELTLAGRLGFAGPAGTLTVSGTLIAPAGSEVAGNLVNAGTVTMQGAGPAFGSLQVAGQYHGANGVLQGDVSAQSGLADTLVVQGSLSGTTGLSLANDGSRGQLGESILFARTGAGSTGSFVAANPLGRATPGDLRLRGSPYVWEIVRQGNDWYLQSPAKPAPSAVPDRLLPEIPAYGTLPALSDLIWQGNLASLGQRLDHAPSPERDVWLKVDGFHWQQDARYGFSFDGEAASLTGGIGRSGELGQGLRWRAGGMLAWNRGWLEANGQGLVIPSMARSYIHLDSVQLGAYGQLEDEAGRFVRGVLLAGRERARISTEDHYFNALYATVAGVHLAVGQRWQLAPGWVVSPQLSGGYVNFNWSLVDDSITGRYVDTGHAYGAAAVRLERNLTPQSQIWLRIGATHEFGSRPALELTAPAVYLPAAGPRNSWQGQLGYQHDFRQGSLYVQAGGLYAPGQQLWRAEAGWQWHW
;
A
#
# COMPACT_ATOMS: atom_id res chain seq x y z
N MET A 1 56.93 23.36 -21.62
CA MET A 1 58.26 24.01 -21.45
C MET A 1 58.92 24.16 -22.83
N LYS A 2 60.12 24.75 -22.91
CA LYS A 2 60.92 25.04 -24.13
C LYS A 2 61.70 23.79 -24.65
N PRO A 3 62.42 23.81 -25.82
CA PRO A 3 62.04 24.25 -27.19
C PRO A 3 62.71 23.35 -28.30
N VAL A 4 63.09 23.91 -29.48
CA VAL A 4 63.93 23.36 -30.59
C VAL A 4 63.19 22.39 -31.56
N ALA A 5 63.27 22.42 -32.90
CA ALA A 5 63.66 23.38 -33.98
C ALA A 5 63.17 22.76 -35.36
N VAL A 6 63.50 23.12 -36.62
CA VAL A 6 64.46 24.06 -37.26
C VAL A 6 63.81 24.82 -38.47
N ARG A 7 64.23 24.57 -39.74
CA ARG A 7 63.91 25.26 -41.02
C ARG A 7 64.39 24.35 -42.21
N PRO A 8 64.30 24.74 -43.51
CA PRO A 8 63.10 25.10 -44.32
C PRO A 8 63.12 24.49 -45.76
N LEU A 9 62.07 24.72 -46.57
CA LEU A 9 62.21 25.11 -48.00
C LEU A 9 60.87 25.60 -48.63
N ARG A 10 60.96 26.21 -49.83
CA ARG A 10 59.88 26.70 -50.74
C ARG A 10 59.93 25.84 -52.04
N PRO A 11 59.03 25.94 -53.06
CA PRO A 11 58.16 27.08 -53.44
C PRO A 11 56.74 26.81 -54.02
N CYS A 12 55.94 27.89 -54.13
CA CYS A 12 54.99 28.35 -55.20
C CYS A 12 54.04 27.35 -55.95
N CYS A 13 52.94 27.75 -56.63
CA CYS A 13 52.47 29.05 -57.14
C CYS A 13 50.96 29.32 -56.86
N ARG A 14 50.53 30.58 -57.00
CA ARG A 14 49.15 31.04 -57.32
C ARG A 14 49.24 32.07 -58.46
N PRO A 15 48.25 32.13 -59.37
CA PRO A 15 47.21 33.18 -59.31
C PRO A 15 45.79 32.58 -59.49
N ALA A 16 44.66 33.20 -59.14
CA ALA A 16 44.25 34.59 -58.87
C ALA A 16 43.64 35.37 -60.07
N TRP A 17 42.36 35.73 -59.89
CA TRP A 17 41.54 36.75 -60.58
C TRP A 17 40.79 36.32 -61.87
N TRP A 18 39.52 36.74 -61.94
CA TRP A 18 38.60 36.63 -63.08
C TRP A 18 37.68 37.87 -63.09
N LEU A 19 37.85 38.79 -64.05
CA LEU A 19 36.75 39.58 -64.64
C LEU A 19 37.23 40.41 -65.84
N ARG A 20 36.76 40.10 -67.06
CA ARG A 20 36.13 41.07 -68.00
C ARG A 20 35.70 40.43 -69.32
N LEU A 21 34.84 41.16 -70.04
CA LEU A 21 34.15 40.75 -71.26
C LEU A 21 35.01 40.94 -72.53
N LEU A 22 34.57 40.26 -73.60
CA LEU A 22 34.60 40.67 -75.01
C LEU A 22 35.94 41.07 -75.64
N GLY A 23 36.41 40.23 -76.57
CA GLY A 23 37.42 40.54 -77.57
C GLY A 23 37.74 39.28 -78.38
N GLY A 24 37.51 39.29 -79.68
CA GLY A 24 37.77 38.15 -80.56
C GLY A 24 38.93 38.40 -81.52
N VAL A 25 39.53 37.33 -82.05
CA VAL A 25 40.24 37.27 -83.34
C VAL A 25 40.46 35.79 -83.71
N VAL A 26 40.45 35.47 -85.00
CA VAL A 26 40.62 34.11 -85.56
C VAL A 26 42.10 33.71 -85.61
N PRO A 27 42.44 32.44 -85.30
CA PRO A 27 43.38 31.74 -86.18
C PRO A 27 43.07 30.24 -86.43
N LEU A 28 43.11 29.88 -87.73
CA LEU A 28 43.63 28.64 -88.33
C LEU A 28 43.02 27.25 -88.01
N LEU A 29 42.57 26.60 -89.09
CA LEU A 29 42.38 25.14 -89.21
C LEU A 29 43.71 24.37 -89.10
N PRO A 30 43.63 23.08 -88.76
CA PRO A 30 44.27 22.08 -89.63
C PRO A 30 43.36 20.87 -89.98
N ALA A 31 43.68 20.22 -91.10
CA ALA A 31 43.21 18.90 -91.56
C ALA A 31 41.68 18.68 -91.77
N MET A 32 41.27 18.63 -93.04
CA MET A 32 40.00 18.01 -93.45
C MET A 32 40.11 16.48 -93.37
N PRO A 33 39.05 15.74 -93.01
CA PRO A 33 38.91 14.32 -93.34
C PRO A 33 38.80 14.12 -94.87
N ALA A 34 39.01 12.90 -95.33
CA ALA A 34 38.75 12.54 -96.73
C ALA A 34 37.25 12.67 -97.09
N VAL A 35 36.95 12.75 -98.38
CA VAL A 35 35.57 12.75 -98.90
C VAL A 35 34.86 11.48 -98.44
N ALA A 36 33.79 11.63 -97.67
CA ALA A 36 32.91 10.52 -97.31
C ALA A 36 32.07 10.13 -98.53
N ASP A 37 31.98 8.84 -98.83
CA ASP A 37 31.05 8.36 -99.85
C ASP A 37 29.61 8.60 -99.39
N PHE A 38 28.85 9.39 -100.14
CA PHE A 38 27.45 9.66 -99.85
C PHE A 38 26.58 8.53 -100.41
N THR A 39 26.00 7.75 -99.52
CA THR A 39 24.91 6.83 -99.88
C THR A 39 23.68 7.62 -100.34
N THR A 40 22.84 7.02 -101.18
CA THR A 40 21.65 7.69 -101.73
C THR A 40 20.71 8.19 -100.63
N PRO A 41 20.27 9.47 -100.65
CA PRO A 41 19.35 9.99 -99.64
C PRO A 41 18.04 9.21 -99.55
N VAL A 42 17.57 8.97 -98.33
CA VAL A 42 16.32 8.27 -98.04
C VAL A 42 15.18 9.28 -98.05
N THR A 43 14.40 9.31 -99.14
CA THR A 43 13.23 10.18 -99.34
C THR A 43 11.89 9.42 -99.36
N SER A 44 11.93 8.10 -99.11
CA SER A 44 10.77 7.22 -99.00
C SER A 44 11.07 6.08 -97.99
N ALA A 45 10.15 5.12 -97.83
CA ALA A 45 10.38 3.96 -96.97
C ALA A 45 11.41 2.99 -97.60
N VAL A 46 12.48 2.68 -96.86
CA VAL A 46 13.52 1.71 -97.23
C VAL A 46 13.78 0.75 -96.08
N SER A 47 14.18 -0.49 -96.38
CA SER A 47 14.39 -1.54 -95.39
C SER A 47 15.79 -2.14 -95.47
N GLY A 48 16.41 -2.43 -94.33
CA GLY A 48 17.64 -3.23 -94.23
C GLY A 48 18.91 -2.58 -94.82
N GLN A 49 18.93 -1.27 -95.07
CA GLN A 49 20.08 -0.61 -95.67
C GLN A 49 21.29 -0.55 -94.72
N THR A 50 22.49 -0.78 -95.26
CA THR A 50 23.75 -0.59 -94.53
C THR A 50 24.42 0.70 -94.95
N VAL A 51 24.92 1.47 -93.98
CA VAL A 51 25.74 2.68 -94.16
C VAL A 51 27.17 2.30 -93.73
N PRO A 52 28.08 1.95 -94.65
CA PRO A 52 29.44 1.49 -94.31
C PRO A 52 30.28 2.52 -93.53
N ALA A 53 31.30 2.06 -92.82
CA ALA A 53 32.26 2.96 -92.17
C ALA A 53 32.90 3.92 -93.17
N GLY A 54 33.01 5.19 -92.80
CA GLY A 54 33.50 6.29 -93.67
C GLY A 54 32.47 6.84 -94.68
N SER A 55 31.28 6.24 -94.79
CA SER A 55 30.18 6.75 -95.63
C SER A 55 29.18 7.61 -94.85
N ALA A 56 28.34 8.36 -95.57
CA ALA A 56 27.25 9.16 -95.00
C ALA A 56 25.88 8.82 -95.62
N GLN A 57 24.81 8.96 -94.84
CA GLN A 57 23.42 8.82 -95.27
C GLN A 57 22.57 9.97 -94.73
N SER A 58 21.68 10.51 -95.56
CA SER A 58 20.68 11.51 -95.16
C SER A 58 19.27 10.92 -95.25
N VAL A 59 18.53 10.92 -94.15
CA VAL A 59 17.09 10.60 -94.11
C VAL A 59 16.32 11.91 -94.09
N LEU A 60 15.56 12.16 -95.16
CA LEU A 60 14.88 13.44 -95.43
C LEU A 60 13.37 13.33 -95.17
N ALA A 61 12.64 14.44 -95.30
CA ALA A 61 11.20 14.51 -95.12
C ALA A 61 10.45 13.43 -95.94
N GLY A 62 9.62 12.62 -95.29
CA GLY A 62 8.90 11.49 -95.90
C GLY A 62 9.75 10.21 -96.06
N GLY A 63 11.05 10.28 -95.82
CA GLY A 63 11.94 9.14 -95.73
C GLY A 63 11.74 8.34 -94.45
N THR A 64 11.83 7.01 -94.53
CA THR A 64 11.82 6.13 -93.35
C THR A 64 12.79 4.97 -93.56
N ALA A 65 13.95 5.01 -92.90
CA ALA A 65 14.89 3.90 -92.86
C ALA A 65 14.47 2.91 -91.77
N THR A 66 14.14 1.67 -92.14
CA THR A 66 13.68 0.63 -91.19
C THR A 66 14.64 -0.56 -91.18
N GLY A 67 15.24 -0.86 -90.03
CA GLY A 67 16.28 -1.89 -89.94
C GLY A 67 17.55 -1.54 -90.71
N GLY A 68 18.53 -2.45 -90.67
CA GLY A 68 19.85 -2.25 -91.27
C GLY A 68 20.88 -1.71 -90.29
N GLN A 69 22.09 -1.44 -90.78
CA GLN A 69 23.28 -1.20 -89.95
C GLN A 69 23.96 0.13 -90.29
N VAL A 70 24.28 0.94 -89.28
CA VAL A 70 25.03 2.20 -89.42
C VAL A 70 26.43 2.01 -88.85
N GLY A 71 27.42 1.83 -89.73
CA GLY A 71 28.85 1.90 -89.40
C GLY A 71 29.50 3.23 -89.79
N GLY A 72 28.86 4.02 -90.68
CA GLY A 72 29.20 5.40 -91.01
C GLY A 72 28.33 6.42 -90.29
N THR A 73 28.01 7.55 -90.92
CA THR A 73 27.13 8.59 -90.35
C THR A 73 25.74 8.57 -90.98
N GLN A 74 24.68 8.41 -90.19
CA GLN A 74 23.28 8.55 -90.63
C GLN A 74 22.68 9.81 -90.00
N THR A 75 22.30 10.81 -90.79
CA THR A 75 21.65 12.04 -90.31
C THR A 75 20.17 12.04 -90.66
N ILE A 76 19.31 12.25 -89.67
CA ILE A 76 17.85 12.24 -89.79
C ILE A 76 17.36 13.67 -89.64
N PHE A 77 16.84 14.23 -90.73
CA PHE A 77 16.37 15.60 -90.84
C PHE A 77 14.86 15.72 -90.57
N ASN A 78 14.35 16.94 -90.57
CA ASN A 78 12.94 17.28 -90.34
C ASN A 78 11.98 16.41 -91.18
N GLY A 79 11.09 15.68 -90.52
CA GLY A 79 10.11 14.78 -91.15
C GLY A 79 10.68 13.45 -91.67
N GLY A 80 11.96 13.18 -91.48
CA GLY A 80 12.60 11.89 -91.72
C GLY A 80 12.58 10.99 -90.47
N GLN A 81 12.61 9.68 -90.66
CA GLN A 81 12.55 8.71 -89.55
C GLN A 81 13.56 7.56 -89.71
N ALA A 82 14.24 7.19 -88.62
CA ALA A 82 14.92 5.91 -88.49
C ALA A 82 14.15 5.02 -87.51
N ARG A 83 13.97 3.74 -87.85
CA ARG A 83 13.21 2.76 -87.06
C ARG A 83 13.98 1.45 -86.95
N ASN A 84 14.25 0.98 -85.74
CA ASN A 84 14.88 -0.32 -85.47
C ASN A 84 16.24 -0.51 -86.17
N VAL A 85 17.03 0.55 -86.30
CA VAL A 85 18.35 0.55 -86.96
C VAL A 85 19.43 0.17 -85.94
N THR A 86 20.40 -0.67 -86.31
CA THR A 86 21.55 -0.99 -85.46
C THR A 86 22.73 -0.06 -85.78
N VAL A 87 23.14 0.78 -84.83
CA VAL A 87 24.36 1.61 -84.92
C VAL A 87 25.53 0.81 -84.37
N LEU A 88 26.53 0.55 -85.22
CA LEU A 88 27.74 -0.24 -84.90
C LEU A 88 28.81 0.64 -84.24
N SER A 89 29.92 0.04 -83.78
CA SER A 89 30.98 0.70 -83.00
C SER A 89 31.67 1.90 -83.66
N THR A 90 31.70 1.97 -84.99
CA THR A 90 32.20 3.15 -85.75
C THR A 90 31.08 4.12 -86.17
N GLY A 91 29.82 3.76 -85.91
CA GLY A 91 28.63 4.43 -86.40
C GLY A 91 28.22 5.64 -85.58
N LEU A 92 27.72 6.66 -86.28
CA LEU A 92 27.10 7.85 -85.71
C LEU A 92 25.72 8.07 -86.31
N GLN A 93 24.66 8.01 -85.50
CA GLN A 93 23.32 8.44 -85.90
C GLN A 93 23.04 9.83 -85.31
N VAL A 94 22.76 10.81 -86.16
CA VAL A 94 22.42 12.19 -85.76
C VAL A 94 20.92 12.42 -86.01
N VAL A 95 20.21 12.91 -85.01
CA VAL A 95 18.78 13.26 -85.09
C VAL A 95 18.63 14.77 -84.96
N SER A 96 18.56 15.45 -86.10
CA SER A 96 18.43 16.91 -86.15
C SER A 96 16.97 17.36 -85.95
N SER A 97 16.74 18.67 -85.86
CA SER A 97 15.43 19.28 -85.60
C SER A 97 14.30 18.70 -86.47
N GLY A 98 13.27 18.13 -85.83
CA GLY A 98 12.11 17.52 -86.47
C GLY A 98 12.33 16.09 -87.00
N GLY A 99 13.53 15.52 -86.81
CA GLY A 99 13.82 14.12 -87.08
C GLY A 99 13.44 13.20 -85.92
N LEU A 100 13.20 11.92 -86.22
CA LEU A 100 12.87 10.88 -85.24
C LEU A 100 13.78 9.65 -85.40
N ALA A 101 14.48 9.25 -84.34
CA ALA A 101 15.03 7.91 -84.20
C ALA A 101 14.16 7.09 -83.24
N SER A 102 13.72 5.90 -83.68
CA SER A 102 12.84 5.03 -82.91
C SER A 102 13.37 3.60 -82.86
N GLY A 103 13.29 2.93 -81.70
CA GLY A 103 13.61 1.50 -81.55
C GLY A 103 15.05 1.11 -81.90
N SER A 104 15.96 2.07 -82.04
CA SER A 104 17.29 1.84 -82.62
C SER A 104 18.28 1.35 -81.56
N GLU A 105 19.07 0.33 -81.92
CA GLU A 105 20.04 -0.35 -81.05
C GLU A 105 21.44 0.20 -81.31
N VAL A 106 22.23 0.45 -80.28
CA VAL A 106 23.54 1.14 -80.39
C VAL A 106 24.63 0.27 -79.78
N GLN A 107 25.16 -0.63 -80.60
CA GLN A 107 26.22 -1.57 -80.25
C GLN A 107 27.59 -0.87 -80.29
N GLN A 108 28.01 -0.30 -79.16
CA GLN A 108 29.24 0.50 -78.98
C GLN A 108 29.34 1.79 -79.84
N GLY A 109 28.38 2.07 -80.73
CA GLY A 109 28.32 3.28 -81.53
C GLY A 109 27.82 4.52 -80.78
N ARG A 110 27.46 5.57 -81.53
CA ARG A 110 26.90 6.81 -80.96
C ARG A 110 25.59 7.22 -81.61
N VAL A 111 24.61 7.61 -80.80
CA VAL A 111 23.45 8.41 -81.20
C VAL A 111 23.62 9.82 -80.65
N ARG A 112 23.23 10.83 -81.44
CA ARG A 112 23.21 12.23 -81.04
C ARG A 112 21.89 12.87 -81.43
N VAL A 113 21.04 13.14 -80.43
CA VAL A 113 19.79 13.87 -80.60
C VAL A 113 20.06 15.36 -80.38
N GLU A 114 19.81 16.16 -81.40
CA GLU A 114 20.06 17.61 -81.40
C GLU A 114 18.80 18.41 -81.03
N SER A 115 18.94 19.73 -80.90
CA SER A 115 17.80 20.61 -80.58
C SER A 115 16.62 20.39 -81.54
N GLY A 116 15.45 20.07 -80.99
CA GLY A 116 14.23 19.76 -81.74
C GLY A 116 14.16 18.34 -82.33
N GLY A 117 15.20 17.52 -82.19
CA GLY A 117 15.17 16.10 -82.55
C GLY A 117 14.55 15.23 -81.45
N VAL A 118 14.05 14.04 -81.82
CA VAL A 118 13.44 13.09 -80.88
C VAL A 118 14.04 11.69 -80.98
N GLY A 119 14.46 11.13 -79.84
CA GLY A 119 14.76 9.71 -79.67
C GLY A 119 13.62 8.99 -78.92
N SER A 120 13.25 7.77 -79.31
CA SER A 120 12.20 6.99 -78.64
C SER A 120 12.48 5.49 -78.65
N GLY A 121 12.58 4.84 -77.49
CA GLY A 121 12.92 3.41 -77.40
C GLY A 121 14.34 3.10 -77.89
N LEU A 122 15.31 3.99 -77.62
CA LEU A 122 16.70 3.80 -78.02
C LEU A 122 17.39 2.84 -77.06
N HIS A 123 17.98 1.76 -77.57
CA HIS A 123 18.68 0.75 -76.77
C HIS A 123 20.19 0.90 -76.92
N ILE A 124 20.88 1.31 -75.86
CA ILE A 124 22.30 1.66 -75.87
C ILE A 124 23.10 0.51 -75.24
N VAL A 125 23.78 -0.28 -76.09
CA VAL A 125 24.50 -1.51 -75.71
C VAL A 125 26.00 -1.24 -75.79
N GLY A 126 26.59 -0.76 -74.71
CA GLY A 126 28.00 -0.32 -74.67
C GLY A 126 28.30 0.98 -75.43
N GLY A 127 27.29 1.61 -76.04
CA GLY A 127 27.42 2.84 -76.84
C GLY A 127 27.17 4.13 -76.05
N VAL A 128 27.06 5.24 -76.78
CA VAL A 128 26.80 6.59 -76.23
C VAL A 128 25.56 7.22 -76.86
N LEU A 129 24.74 7.88 -76.04
CA LEU A 129 23.59 8.69 -76.43
C LEU A 129 23.80 10.15 -75.96
N ASP A 130 24.07 11.06 -76.89
CA ASP A 130 24.06 12.51 -76.60
C ASP A 130 22.62 13.02 -76.72
N THR A 131 22.04 13.56 -75.65
CA THR A 131 20.74 14.24 -75.69
C THR A 131 20.98 15.74 -75.48
N ALA A 132 21.11 16.51 -76.55
CA ALA A 132 21.50 17.92 -76.51
C ALA A 132 20.42 18.86 -75.92
N VAL A 133 20.79 20.10 -75.61
CA VAL A 133 19.83 21.14 -75.19
C VAL A 133 18.72 21.29 -76.24
N GLY A 134 17.46 21.22 -75.80
CA GLY A 134 16.29 21.27 -76.68
C GLY A 134 15.95 19.95 -77.40
N ALA A 135 16.72 18.88 -77.20
CA ALA A 135 16.39 17.53 -77.64
C ALA A 135 15.46 16.83 -76.64
N ARG A 136 14.75 15.78 -77.10
CA ARG A 136 13.98 14.88 -76.23
C ARG A 136 14.29 13.40 -76.47
N THR A 137 14.49 12.65 -75.39
CA THR A 137 14.54 11.17 -75.40
C THR A 137 13.40 10.58 -74.57
N TYR A 138 12.85 9.46 -75.05
CA TYR A 138 11.75 8.73 -74.42
C TYR A 138 12.08 7.24 -74.34
N ASN A 139 11.90 6.62 -73.16
CA ASN A 139 12.07 5.18 -72.94
C ASN A 139 13.43 4.65 -73.46
N SER A 140 14.51 5.40 -73.27
CA SER A 140 15.87 4.89 -73.54
C SER A 140 16.18 3.74 -72.59
N VAL A 141 16.92 2.74 -73.07
CA VAL A 141 17.45 1.63 -72.25
C VAL A 141 18.96 1.65 -72.42
N VAL A 142 19.71 1.68 -71.32
CA VAL A 142 21.17 1.78 -71.34
C VAL A 142 21.76 0.58 -70.61
N ASP A 143 22.48 -0.27 -71.34
CA ASP A 143 23.15 -1.50 -70.87
C ASP A 143 24.66 -1.43 -71.19
N GLY A 144 25.52 -1.36 -70.17
CA GLY A 144 26.97 -1.13 -70.31
C GLY A 144 27.36 0.20 -70.98
N GLY A 145 26.41 1.10 -71.22
CA GLY A 145 26.56 2.29 -72.07
C GLY A 145 26.37 3.61 -71.32
N ARG A 146 26.22 4.72 -72.07
CA ARG A 146 26.10 6.06 -71.47
C ARG A 146 25.09 6.97 -72.16
N GLU A 147 24.27 7.68 -71.38
CA GLU A 147 23.48 8.83 -71.84
C GLU A 147 24.08 10.14 -71.28
N ASP A 148 24.53 11.03 -72.15
CA ASP A 148 25.02 12.38 -71.83
C ASP A 148 23.87 13.40 -72.05
N LEU A 149 23.20 13.79 -70.97
CA LEU A 149 21.89 14.46 -70.99
C LEU A 149 21.99 15.97 -70.69
N SER A 150 21.83 16.80 -71.73
CA SER A 150 21.67 18.26 -71.64
C SER A 150 20.26 18.74 -72.05
N GLY A 151 19.44 17.87 -72.65
CA GLY A 151 18.03 18.09 -72.97
C GLY A 151 17.08 17.44 -71.96
N GLU A 152 15.95 16.93 -72.44
CA GLU A 152 14.97 16.22 -71.61
C GLU A 152 14.97 14.71 -71.91
N SER A 153 14.99 13.85 -70.88
CA SER A 153 14.88 12.38 -71.01
C SER A 153 13.78 11.85 -70.11
N TYR A 154 12.87 11.05 -70.68
CA TYR A 154 11.67 10.55 -70.02
C TYR A 154 11.69 9.01 -69.95
N SER A 155 11.47 8.44 -68.76
CA SER A 155 11.37 7.00 -68.51
C SER A 155 12.59 6.17 -68.95
N ALA A 156 13.79 6.76 -68.89
CA ALA A 156 15.04 6.06 -69.18
C ALA A 156 15.30 4.91 -68.19
N GLN A 157 15.81 3.78 -68.68
CA GLN A 157 16.30 2.67 -67.87
C GLN A 157 17.83 2.65 -67.91
N VAL A 158 18.46 2.67 -66.73
CA VAL A 158 19.92 2.68 -66.55
C VAL A 158 20.32 1.41 -65.82
N ASN A 159 20.84 0.44 -66.56
CA ASN A 159 21.09 -0.92 -66.08
C ASN A 159 22.58 -1.13 -65.71
N ALA A 160 23.03 -2.39 -65.63
CA ALA A 160 24.39 -2.74 -65.23
C ALA A 160 25.46 -2.05 -66.10
N ASP A 161 26.52 -1.60 -65.43
CA ASP A 161 27.69 -0.91 -66.01
C ASP A 161 27.34 0.36 -66.82
N SER A 162 26.16 0.95 -66.58
CA SER A 162 25.62 2.09 -67.33
C SER A 162 25.61 3.41 -66.57
N ILE A 163 25.79 4.52 -67.29
CA ILE A 163 25.78 5.88 -66.73
C ILE A 163 24.78 6.79 -67.44
N GLN A 164 23.85 7.40 -66.71
CA GLN A 164 23.13 8.59 -67.17
C GLN A 164 23.73 9.83 -66.50
N LEU A 165 24.42 10.68 -67.25
CA LEU A 165 25.08 11.90 -66.76
C LEU A 165 24.31 13.13 -67.20
N LEU A 166 23.70 13.85 -66.26
CA LEU A 166 22.95 15.07 -66.53
C LEU A 166 23.86 16.30 -66.37
N TYR A 167 23.93 17.11 -67.42
CA TYR A 167 24.67 18.38 -67.48
C TYR A 167 23.77 19.56 -67.10
N PRO A 168 24.34 20.77 -66.83
CA PRO A 168 23.55 21.96 -66.53
C PRO A 168 22.44 22.22 -67.56
N GLY A 169 21.20 22.37 -67.08
CA GLY A 169 19.99 22.50 -67.91
C GLY A 169 19.31 21.18 -68.30
N GLY A 170 20.00 20.04 -68.16
CA GLY A 170 19.44 18.72 -68.43
C GLY A 170 18.39 18.28 -67.41
N LEU A 171 17.34 17.60 -67.89
CA LEU A 171 16.21 17.12 -67.09
C LEU A 171 15.94 15.62 -67.35
N ALA A 172 16.08 14.79 -66.33
CA ALA A 172 15.51 13.43 -66.34
C ALA A 172 14.14 13.40 -65.62
N VAL A 173 13.21 12.61 -66.14
CA VAL A 173 11.89 12.36 -65.52
C VAL A 173 11.59 10.86 -65.53
N SER A 174 11.21 10.32 -64.37
CA SER A 174 10.85 8.90 -64.19
C SER A 174 11.94 7.89 -64.58
N ALA A 175 13.20 8.30 -64.54
CA ALA A 175 14.32 7.42 -64.87
C ALA A 175 14.48 6.30 -63.82
N THR A 176 14.57 5.06 -64.25
CA THR A 176 14.73 3.87 -63.41
C THR A 176 16.18 3.38 -63.47
N VAL A 177 16.87 3.44 -62.33
CA VAL A 177 18.26 2.98 -62.18
C VAL A 177 18.24 1.61 -61.51
N ASN A 178 18.77 0.61 -62.21
CA ASN A 178 18.81 -0.78 -61.77
C ASN A 178 20.22 -1.18 -61.27
N SER A 179 20.39 -2.44 -60.85
CA SER A 179 21.65 -2.95 -60.30
C SER A 179 22.84 -2.68 -61.22
N GLY A 180 23.87 -2.00 -60.70
CA GLY A 180 25.08 -1.59 -61.44
C GLY A 180 24.92 -0.32 -62.28
N GLY A 181 23.73 0.29 -62.33
CA GLY A 181 23.49 1.55 -63.02
C GLY A 181 23.75 2.77 -62.15
N VAL A 182 24.18 3.88 -62.77
CA VAL A 182 24.48 5.15 -62.09
C VAL A 182 23.80 6.32 -62.79
N GLN A 183 22.95 7.08 -62.06
CA GLN A 183 22.49 8.40 -62.49
C GLN A 183 23.30 9.48 -61.77
N SER A 184 23.99 10.34 -62.52
CA SER A 184 24.79 11.45 -62.00
C SER A 184 24.16 12.79 -62.38
N VAL A 185 23.63 13.52 -61.41
CA VAL A 185 22.97 14.83 -61.60
C VAL A 185 23.96 15.93 -61.24
N LEU A 186 24.59 16.56 -62.23
CA LEU A 186 25.57 17.63 -61.99
C LEU A 186 24.90 18.94 -61.51
N SER A 187 25.70 19.87 -60.99
CA SER A 187 25.22 21.19 -60.56
C SER A 187 24.49 21.92 -61.69
N GLY A 188 23.28 22.42 -61.42
CA GLY A 188 22.40 23.04 -62.42
C GLY A 188 21.64 22.06 -63.33
N ALA A 189 21.81 20.75 -63.15
CA ALA A 189 20.94 19.73 -63.73
C ALA A 189 19.80 19.36 -62.76
N ARG A 190 18.75 18.70 -63.26
CA ARG A 190 17.61 18.27 -62.44
C ARG A 190 17.12 16.87 -62.79
N THR A 191 16.69 16.10 -61.79
CA THR A 191 15.86 14.90 -62.00
C THR A 191 14.54 15.00 -61.24
N ARG A 192 13.51 14.30 -61.73
CA ARG A 192 12.20 14.13 -61.08
C ARG A 192 11.76 12.68 -61.11
N GLN A 193 11.19 12.19 -60.01
CA GLN A 193 10.52 10.88 -59.92
C GLN A 193 11.42 9.68 -60.28
N SER A 194 12.75 9.82 -60.13
CA SER A 194 13.68 8.71 -60.37
C SER A 194 13.44 7.56 -59.41
N ILE A 195 13.57 6.33 -59.90
CA ILE A 195 13.44 5.09 -59.13
C ILE A 195 14.81 4.43 -59.07
N ILE A 196 15.41 4.32 -57.88
CA ILE A 196 16.74 3.76 -57.67
C ILE A 196 16.57 2.39 -56.99
N ASN A 197 16.58 1.33 -57.79
CA ASN A 197 16.40 -0.05 -57.33
C ASN A 197 17.67 -0.62 -56.69
N ALA A 198 17.55 -1.77 -56.03
CA ALA A 198 18.65 -2.49 -55.40
C ALA A 198 19.89 -2.61 -56.32
N GLY A 199 21.04 -2.18 -55.81
CA GLY A 199 22.32 -2.14 -56.52
C GLY A 199 22.51 -0.94 -57.48
N GLY A 200 21.48 -0.13 -57.71
CA GLY A 200 21.57 1.11 -58.48
C GLY A 200 21.97 2.31 -57.62
N GLN A 201 22.59 3.32 -58.24
CA GLN A 201 23.07 4.52 -57.55
C GLN A 201 22.60 5.83 -58.20
N GLN A 202 22.30 6.83 -57.37
CA GLN A 202 22.11 8.22 -57.78
C GLN A 202 23.11 9.12 -57.06
N GLN A 203 23.84 9.96 -57.80
CA GLN A 203 24.73 10.98 -57.26
C GLN A 203 24.18 12.37 -57.59
N VAL A 204 23.90 13.20 -56.59
CA VAL A 204 23.22 14.49 -56.77
C VAL A 204 24.11 15.65 -56.33
N LEU A 205 24.54 16.45 -57.30
CA LEU A 205 25.23 17.74 -57.15
C LEU A 205 24.36 18.93 -57.67
N GLY A 206 23.23 18.62 -58.30
CA GLY A 206 22.16 19.55 -58.69
C GLY A 206 20.87 19.27 -57.92
N ASP A 207 19.73 19.29 -58.61
CA ASP A 207 18.41 19.07 -57.99
C ASP A 207 17.89 17.63 -58.19
N ALA A 208 17.33 17.00 -57.16
CA ALA A 208 16.49 15.81 -57.33
C ALA A 208 15.15 15.92 -56.57
N ASP A 209 14.04 15.75 -57.27
CA ASP A 209 12.69 15.81 -56.70
C ASP A 209 12.00 14.44 -56.75
N SER A 210 11.24 14.12 -55.70
CA SER A 210 10.35 12.96 -55.63
C SER A 210 11.02 11.61 -55.93
N THR A 211 12.30 11.44 -55.58
CA THR A 211 13.07 10.21 -55.88
C THR A 211 12.66 9.06 -54.95
N LEU A 212 12.45 7.86 -55.50
CA LEU A 212 12.20 6.62 -54.77
C LEU A 212 13.47 5.77 -54.71
N VAL A 213 14.06 5.63 -53.54
CA VAL A 213 15.23 4.78 -53.27
C VAL A 213 14.75 3.43 -52.72
N ASN A 214 14.63 2.44 -53.60
CA ASN A 214 14.03 1.13 -53.38
C ASN A 214 15.13 0.05 -53.29
N GLY A 215 15.82 -0.01 -52.15
CA GLY A 215 17.00 -0.87 -51.95
C GLY A 215 18.31 -0.36 -52.60
N GLY A 216 18.25 0.68 -53.43
CA GLY A 216 19.43 1.35 -54.00
C GLY A 216 20.04 2.42 -53.09
N GLU A 217 20.92 3.25 -53.64
CA GLU A 217 21.57 4.35 -52.91
C GLU A 217 21.42 5.71 -53.61
N GLN A 218 21.10 6.75 -52.84
CA GLN A 218 21.21 8.15 -53.25
C GLN A 218 22.29 8.86 -52.41
N THR A 219 23.29 9.45 -53.06
CA THR A 219 24.27 10.33 -52.41
C THR A 219 24.03 11.79 -52.82
N VAL A 220 23.70 12.63 -51.84
CA VAL A 220 23.61 14.09 -51.99
C VAL A 220 24.99 14.68 -51.68
N GLY A 221 25.64 15.24 -52.69
CA GLY A 221 26.96 15.86 -52.58
C GLY A 221 26.90 17.36 -52.27
N SER A 222 28.06 18.01 -52.26
CA SER A 222 28.17 19.45 -52.00
C SER A 222 27.40 20.27 -53.05
N GLY A 223 26.47 21.12 -52.61
CA GLY A 223 25.58 21.90 -53.47
C GLY A 223 24.37 21.14 -54.00
N GLY A 224 24.29 19.81 -53.77
CA GLY A 224 23.13 19.00 -54.12
C GLY A 224 21.93 19.27 -53.21
N ILE A 225 20.75 19.39 -53.80
CA ILE A 225 19.48 19.61 -53.10
C ILE A 225 18.50 18.50 -53.51
N VAL A 226 17.96 17.79 -52.52
CA VAL A 226 16.93 16.78 -52.76
C VAL A 226 15.66 17.05 -51.96
N PHE A 227 14.50 16.85 -52.59
CA PHE A 227 13.19 17.07 -51.96
C PHE A 227 12.25 15.88 -52.17
N GLY A 228 11.47 15.53 -51.15
CA GLY A 228 10.42 14.49 -51.26
C GLY A 228 10.96 13.08 -51.53
N THR A 229 12.19 12.78 -51.10
CA THR A 229 12.80 11.46 -51.34
C THR A 229 12.15 10.39 -50.45
N THR A 230 11.73 9.27 -51.02
CA THR A 230 11.21 8.12 -50.27
C THR A 230 12.26 7.01 -50.26
N VAL A 231 12.68 6.55 -49.07
CA VAL A 231 13.72 5.52 -48.90
C VAL A 231 13.10 4.27 -48.28
N THR A 232 13.24 3.13 -48.95
CA THR A 232 12.61 1.87 -48.52
C THR A 232 13.35 0.61 -48.98
N ASN A 233 12.91 -0.55 -48.50
CA ASN A 233 13.40 -1.89 -48.86
C ASN A 233 14.93 -2.06 -48.74
N GLY A 234 15.53 -1.52 -47.68
CA GLY A 234 16.97 -1.53 -47.43
C GLY A 234 17.75 -0.39 -48.09
N GLY A 235 17.06 0.53 -48.78
CA GLY A 235 17.69 1.67 -49.46
C GLY A 235 18.38 2.65 -48.50
N ARG A 236 19.30 3.44 -49.06
CA ARG A 236 20.15 4.39 -48.32
C ARG A 236 20.17 5.77 -48.95
N GLN A 237 20.05 6.82 -48.13
CA GLN A 237 20.28 8.21 -48.52
C GLN A 237 21.47 8.79 -47.75
N THR A 238 22.59 9.06 -48.43
CA THR A 238 23.79 9.68 -47.84
C THR A 238 23.76 11.19 -48.09
N VAL A 239 23.66 12.01 -47.05
CA VAL A 239 23.72 13.48 -47.15
C VAL A 239 25.11 13.94 -46.75
N SER A 240 25.92 14.31 -47.73
CA SER A 240 27.33 14.67 -47.57
C SER A 240 27.51 16.13 -47.16
N SER A 241 28.76 16.52 -46.86
CA SER A 241 29.10 17.91 -46.51
C SER A 241 28.67 18.91 -47.60
N GLY A 242 27.86 19.89 -47.22
CA GLY A 242 27.26 20.88 -48.13
C GLY A 242 26.08 20.37 -48.96
N GLY A 243 25.61 19.13 -48.76
CA GLY A 243 24.38 18.59 -49.34
C GLY A 243 23.16 18.86 -48.45
N THR A 244 21.99 19.02 -49.08
CA THR A 244 20.72 19.30 -48.37
C THR A 244 19.62 18.32 -48.78
N ALA A 245 18.93 17.71 -47.81
CA ALA A 245 17.73 16.91 -48.04
C ALA A 245 16.50 17.46 -47.28
N GLY A 246 15.39 17.63 -47.97
CA GLY A 246 14.12 18.07 -47.39
C GLY A 246 12.99 17.06 -47.61
N ASN A 247 12.13 16.88 -46.60
CA ASN A 247 10.92 16.07 -46.69
C ASN A 247 11.21 14.60 -47.09
N THR A 248 12.28 13.99 -46.54
CA THR A 248 12.60 12.58 -46.76
C THR A 248 11.66 11.68 -45.94
N LEU A 249 10.96 10.75 -46.58
CA LEU A 249 10.20 9.68 -45.91
C LEU A 249 11.02 8.38 -45.92
N ILE A 250 11.20 7.74 -44.76
CA ILE A 250 11.96 6.48 -44.63
C ILE A 250 11.07 5.40 -44.02
N THR A 251 11.01 4.23 -44.65
CA THR A 251 10.32 3.04 -44.12
C THR A 251 11.13 1.78 -44.46
N ARG A 252 11.66 1.06 -43.47
CA ARG A 252 12.59 -0.08 -43.69
C ARG A 252 13.82 0.32 -44.53
N GLY A 253 14.47 1.43 -44.20
CA GLY A 253 15.60 2.02 -44.94
C GLY A 253 16.43 2.95 -44.05
N SER A 254 17.43 3.62 -44.63
CA SER A 254 18.41 4.42 -43.86
C SER A 254 18.72 5.80 -44.46
N GLN A 255 19.05 6.77 -43.60
CA GLN A 255 19.66 8.03 -44.02
C GLN A 255 20.86 8.36 -43.12
N ASP A 256 22.01 8.61 -43.75
CA ASP A 256 23.24 9.02 -43.07
C ASP A 256 23.54 10.50 -43.37
N VAL A 257 23.38 11.36 -42.36
CA VAL A 257 23.67 12.79 -42.42
C VAL A 257 25.10 13.01 -41.92
N LEU A 258 26.04 13.13 -42.85
CA LEU A 258 27.47 13.28 -42.56
C LEU A 258 27.81 14.70 -42.07
N ALA A 259 29.02 14.88 -41.53
CA ALA A 259 29.46 16.17 -41.00
C ALA A 259 29.36 17.30 -42.04
N GLY A 260 28.58 18.34 -41.71
CA GLY A 260 28.28 19.47 -42.61
C GLY A 260 27.19 19.19 -43.66
N GLY A 261 26.56 18.02 -43.66
CA GLY A 261 25.30 17.77 -44.36
C GLY A 261 24.11 18.24 -43.53
N SER A 262 23.00 18.58 -44.20
CA SER A 262 21.81 19.17 -43.56
C SER A 262 20.51 18.49 -43.99
N THR A 263 19.64 18.16 -43.03
CA THR A 263 18.32 17.57 -43.30
C THR A 263 17.18 18.29 -42.58
N GLY A 264 16.04 18.41 -43.26
CA GLY A 264 14.83 19.05 -42.73
C GLY A 264 13.57 18.23 -42.96
N SER A 265 12.76 18.06 -41.93
CA SER A 265 11.47 17.34 -41.97
C SER A 265 11.60 15.90 -42.49
N THR A 266 12.53 15.12 -41.91
CA THR A 266 12.65 13.68 -42.19
C THR A 266 11.65 12.88 -41.35
N THR A 267 10.88 12.00 -41.97
CA THR A 267 9.91 11.11 -41.29
C THR A 267 10.45 9.68 -41.24
N LEU A 268 10.59 9.12 -40.04
CA LEU A 268 11.16 7.80 -39.79
C LEU A 268 10.06 6.83 -39.33
N GLY A 269 9.57 6.01 -40.27
CA GLY A 269 8.60 4.97 -40.02
C GLY A 269 9.20 3.67 -39.46
N ALA A 270 8.41 2.61 -39.43
CA ALA A 270 8.83 1.31 -38.88
C ALA A 270 10.08 0.75 -39.60
N GLY A 271 11.13 0.46 -38.81
CA GLY A 271 12.41 -0.05 -39.32
C GLY A 271 13.24 0.99 -40.09
N ALA A 272 12.97 2.28 -39.92
CA ALA A 272 13.79 3.37 -40.45
C ALA A 272 14.84 3.81 -39.42
N ASP A 273 16.10 3.92 -39.85
CA ASP A 273 17.20 4.45 -39.02
C ASP A 273 17.76 5.75 -39.67
N GLN A 274 18.01 6.79 -38.85
CA GLN A 274 18.70 8.02 -39.27
C GLN A 274 19.97 8.24 -38.44
N SER A 275 21.14 8.25 -39.08
CA SER A 275 22.42 8.57 -38.43
C SER A 275 22.73 10.05 -38.63
N VAL A 276 22.98 10.81 -37.56
CA VAL A 276 23.24 12.26 -37.64
C VAL A 276 24.60 12.60 -37.04
N ALA A 277 25.57 12.88 -37.91
CA ALA A 277 26.85 13.54 -37.60
C ALA A 277 26.94 14.97 -38.19
N GLY A 278 25.95 15.36 -39.02
CA GLY A 278 25.70 16.73 -39.46
C GLY A 278 24.55 17.38 -38.68
N PHE A 279 23.68 18.09 -39.40
CA PHE A 279 22.53 18.80 -38.83
C PHE A 279 21.20 18.19 -39.29
N ALA A 280 20.31 17.91 -38.34
CA ALA A 280 18.95 17.44 -38.61
C ALA A 280 17.90 18.32 -37.91
N ARG A 281 16.85 18.71 -38.61
CA ARG A 281 15.78 19.57 -38.07
C ARG A 281 14.40 19.00 -38.36
N THR A 282 13.50 19.12 -37.40
CA THR A 282 12.08 18.70 -37.47
C THR A 282 11.88 17.25 -37.90
N THR A 283 12.75 16.33 -37.47
CA THR A 283 12.55 14.88 -37.68
C THR A 283 11.32 14.38 -36.90
N ASP A 284 10.43 13.61 -37.53
CA ASP A 284 9.37 12.85 -36.85
C ASP A 284 9.75 11.37 -36.79
N ILE A 285 9.92 10.83 -35.57
CA ILE A 285 10.29 9.44 -35.32
C ILE A 285 9.05 8.66 -34.88
N GLN A 286 8.43 7.97 -35.83
CA GLN A 286 7.20 7.21 -35.63
C GLN A 286 7.48 5.82 -35.02
N THR A 287 6.43 5.07 -34.70
CA THR A 287 6.53 3.74 -34.08
C THR A 287 7.50 2.81 -34.81
N GLY A 288 8.60 2.45 -34.14
CA GLY A 288 9.62 1.56 -34.68
C GLY A 288 10.67 2.22 -35.60
N GLY A 289 10.65 3.55 -35.76
CA GLY A 289 11.76 4.32 -36.34
C GLY A 289 12.77 4.74 -35.27
N ARG A 290 14.01 5.07 -35.69
CA ARG A 290 15.11 5.48 -34.79
C ARG A 290 15.95 6.61 -35.36
N GLN A 291 16.36 7.55 -34.50
CA GLN A 291 17.36 8.57 -34.81
C GLN A 291 18.56 8.42 -33.88
N PHE A 292 19.77 8.35 -34.44
CA PHE A 292 21.04 8.27 -33.73
C PHE A 292 21.80 9.59 -33.91
N ILE A 293 21.88 10.41 -32.87
CA ILE A 293 22.73 11.60 -32.86
C ILE A 293 24.12 11.16 -32.45
N LEU A 294 25.06 11.28 -33.38
CA LEU A 294 26.46 10.87 -33.26
C LEU A 294 27.33 12.04 -32.78
N SER A 295 28.62 11.79 -32.55
CA SER A 295 29.54 12.83 -32.10
C SER A 295 29.66 13.96 -33.12
N GLY A 296 29.47 15.21 -32.68
CA GLY A 296 29.39 16.41 -33.54
C GLY A 296 28.04 16.61 -34.23
N GLY A 297 27.12 15.64 -34.16
CA GLY A 297 25.79 15.74 -34.70
C GLY A 297 24.86 16.61 -33.85
N VAL A 298 23.98 17.36 -34.52
CA VAL A 298 23.00 18.25 -33.88
C VAL A 298 21.60 17.95 -34.41
N ALA A 299 20.64 17.75 -33.50
CA ALA A 299 19.21 17.67 -33.83
C ALA A 299 18.39 18.79 -33.16
N GLU A 300 17.45 19.37 -33.90
CA GLU A 300 16.52 20.39 -33.39
C GLU A 300 15.06 20.05 -33.69
N PHE A 301 14.17 20.26 -32.71
CA PHE A 301 12.72 20.12 -32.85
C PHE A 301 12.27 18.71 -33.30
N THR A 302 12.99 17.66 -32.89
CA THR A 302 12.58 16.27 -33.15
C THR A 302 11.28 15.93 -32.42
N SER A 303 10.29 15.38 -33.14
CA SER A 303 9.15 14.69 -32.54
C SER A 303 9.44 13.19 -32.43
N VAL A 304 9.20 12.58 -31.26
CA VAL A 304 9.38 11.14 -31.05
C VAL A 304 8.02 10.53 -30.72
N THR A 305 7.32 10.12 -31.77
CA THR A 305 5.88 9.80 -31.79
C THR A 305 5.63 8.29 -31.65
N GLY A 306 6.39 7.62 -30.76
CA GLY A 306 6.43 6.16 -30.60
C GLY A 306 7.74 5.50 -31.07
N GLY A 307 8.66 6.27 -31.67
CA GLY A 307 10.00 5.81 -32.04
C GLY A 307 11.04 5.95 -30.92
N THR A 308 12.32 6.00 -31.31
CA THR A 308 13.43 6.21 -30.37
C THR A 308 14.43 7.25 -30.88
N GLN A 309 14.81 8.22 -30.03
CA GLN A 309 15.99 9.06 -30.26
C GLN A 309 17.12 8.63 -29.31
N LEU A 310 18.30 8.33 -29.84
CA LEU A 310 19.50 8.04 -29.05
C LEU A 310 20.54 9.14 -29.29
N VAL A 311 21.00 9.78 -28.21
CA VAL A 311 22.00 10.83 -28.22
C VAL A 311 23.31 10.28 -27.66
N SER A 312 24.32 10.18 -28.52
CA SER A 312 25.63 9.58 -28.23
C SER A 312 26.59 10.59 -27.62
N SER A 313 27.76 10.12 -27.17
CA SER A 313 28.84 10.98 -26.65
C SER A 313 29.26 12.07 -27.65
N GLY A 314 29.14 13.33 -27.25
CA GLY A 314 29.39 14.51 -28.09
C GLY A 314 28.30 14.82 -29.13
N GLY A 315 27.16 14.14 -29.10
CA GLY A 315 25.95 14.50 -29.84
C GLY A 315 25.04 15.42 -29.04
N VAL A 316 24.29 16.30 -29.72
CA VAL A 316 23.42 17.30 -29.10
C VAL A 316 22.00 17.24 -29.68
N ALA A 317 20.97 17.24 -28.83
CA ALA A 317 19.59 17.43 -29.25
C ALA A 317 18.88 18.56 -28.48
N SER A 318 18.12 19.41 -29.16
CA SER A 318 17.35 20.48 -28.52
C SER A 318 15.87 20.46 -28.93
N ASN A 319 15.01 20.87 -28.00
CA ASN A 319 13.57 21.02 -28.22
C ASN A 319 12.86 19.71 -28.67
N THR A 320 13.43 18.55 -28.32
CA THR A 320 12.79 17.24 -28.59
C THR A 320 11.48 17.12 -27.82
N THR A 321 10.40 16.71 -28.50
CA THR A 321 9.14 16.32 -27.85
C THR A 321 8.98 14.80 -27.95
N VAL A 322 8.91 14.12 -26.80
CA VAL A 322 8.77 12.66 -26.72
C VAL A 322 7.33 12.31 -26.30
N SER A 323 6.63 11.52 -27.10
CA SER A 323 5.23 11.13 -26.87
C SER A 323 5.02 9.64 -27.20
N ARG A 324 4.78 8.82 -26.17
CA ARG A 324 4.69 7.34 -26.24
C ARG A 324 5.97 6.66 -26.77
N GLY A 325 7.09 7.37 -26.83
CA GLY A 325 8.39 6.89 -27.33
C GLY A 325 9.50 7.05 -26.30
N LEU A 326 10.75 6.86 -26.73
CA LEU A 326 11.94 6.89 -25.88
C LEU A 326 12.97 7.92 -26.38
N GLN A 327 13.54 8.71 -25.47
CA GLN A 327 14.82 9.38 -25.68
C GLN A 327 15.88 8.80 -24.74
N THR A 328 17.01 8.31 -25.26
CA THR A 328 18.16 7.86 -24.46
C THR A 328 19.34 8.80 -24.66
N VAL A 329 19.87 9.36 -23.58
CA VAL A 329 21.01 10.26 -23.57
C VAL A 329 22.18 9.52 -22.92
N LEU A 330 23.07 8.97 -23.74
CA LEU A 330 24.23 8.21 -23.25
C LEU A 330 25.27 9.12 -22.60
N GLY A 331 26.21 8.52 -21.84
CA GLY A 331 27.34 9.24 -21.24
C GLY A 331 28.07 10.17 -22.21
N GLY A 332 28.12 11.46 -21.87
CA GLY A 332 28.70 12.53 -22.69
C GLY A 332 27.82 13.06 -23.83
N GLY A 333 26.60 12.55 -24.02
CA GLY A 333 25.56 13.18 -24.83
C GLY A 333 24.87 14.32 -24.08
N MET A 334 24.30 15.28 -24.80
CA MET A 334 23.65 16.45 -24.21
C MET A 334 22.26 16.71 -24.83
N VAL A 335 21.27 16.98 -23.97
CA VAL A 335 19.93 17.42 -24.41
C VAL A 335 19.43 18.64 -23.64
N SER A 336 18.69 19.52 -24.32
CA SER A 336 18.11 20.73 -23.75
C SER A 336 16.65 20.93 -24.15
N SER A 337 15.82 21.44 -23.23
CA SER A 337 14.42 21.80 -23.49
C SER A 337 13.56 20.63 -24.01
N THR A 338 13.85 19.41 -23.54
CA THR A 338 13.06 18.22 -23.91
C THR A 338 11.72 18.21 -23.19
N THR A 339 10.63 17.93 -23.91
CA THR A 339 9.31 17.67 -23.32
C THR A 339 9.03 16.17 -23.33
N VAL A 340 8.80 15.58 -22.16
CA VAL A 340 8.52 14.14 -21.99
C VAL A 340 7.05 13.96 -21.62
N ALA A 341 6.22 13.69 -22.62
CA ALA A 341 4.76 13.66 -22.50
C ALA A 341 4.22 12.31 -21.99
N GLY A 342 2.90 12.21 -21.80
CA GLY A 342 2.20 11.02 -21.34
C GLY A 342 2.63 9.72 -22.05
N GLY A 343 3.08 8.74 -21.26
CA GLY A 343 3.54 7.44 -21.75
C GLY A 343 4.90 7.43 -22.46
N ALA A 344 5.63 8.56 -22.48
CA ALA A 344 7.01 8.62 -22.96
C ALA A 344 8.04 8.46 -21.83
N ASP A 345 9.21 7.96 -22.19
CA ASP A 345 10.37 7.80 -21.32
C ASP A 345 11.57 8.62 -21.82
N GLN A 346 12.35 9.16 -20.88
CA GLN A 346 13.68 9.69 -21.11
C GLN A 346 14.67 9.00 -20.17
N VAL A 347 15.77 8.46 -20.70
CA VAL A 347 16.87 7.86 -19.94
C VAL A 347 18.09 8.76 -20.04
N VAL A 348 18.70 9.11 -18.91
CA VAL A 348 19.79 10.09 -18.82
C VAL A 348 20.99 9.45 -18.11
N GLU A 349 22.01 9.11 -18.89
CA GLU A 349 23.38 8.78 -18.49
C GLU A 349 24.35 9.94 -18.83
N GLY A 350 23.98 10.80 -19.78
CA GLY A 350 24.65 12.06 -20.12
C GLY A 350 24.05 13.27 -19.38
N GLN A 351 23.90 14.39 -20.08
CA GLN A 351 23.35 15.63 -19.52
C GLN A 351 21.98 15.96 -20.11
N ALA A 352 21.00 16.26 -19.26
CA ALA A 352 19.69 16.77 -19.63
C ALA A 352 19.39 18.06 -18.86
N THR A 353 19.16 19.17 -19.56
CA THR A 353 18.80 20.46 -18.95
C THR A 353 17.41 20.93 -19.38
N SER A 354 16.69 21.55 -18.44
CA SER A 354 15.41 22.22 -18.70
C SER A 354 14.34 21.27 -19.28
N THR A 355 14.35 20.00 -18.86
CA THR A 355 13.36 19.01 -19.29
C THR A 355 12.02 19.27 -18.60
N THR A 356 10.95 19.37 -19.38
CA THR A 356 9.57 19.43 -18.87
C THR A 356 8.97 18.03 -18.92
N ILE A 357 8.68 17.44 -17.75
CA ILE A 357 8.20 16.06 -17.63
C ILE A 357 6.69 16.10 -17.37
N GLN A 358 5.90 15.97 -18.44
CA GLN A 358 4.46 16.21 -18.49
C GLN A 358 3.66 14.91 -18.65
N GLY A 359 3.53 14.15 -17.57
CA GLY A 359 2.90 12.83 -17.56
C GLY A 359 3.80 11.69 -18.07
N GLY A 360 4.99 12.00 -18.59
CA GLY A 360 6.04 11.02 -18.90
C GLY A 360 6.93 10.67 -17.70
N ARG A 361 8.04 9.96 -17.96
CA ARG A 361 9.02 9.55 -16.95
C ARG A 361 10.45 9.90 -17.38
N GLN A 362 11.26 10.39 -16.44
CA GLN A 362 12.71 10.55 -16.62
C GLN A 362 13.46 9.63 -15.65
N PHE A 363 14.44 8.89 -16.15
CA PHE A 363 15.32 8.02 -15.37
C PHE A 363 16.74 8.58 -15.41
N VAL A 364 17.20 9.17 -14.31
CA VAL A 364 18.58 9.65 -14.13
C VAL A 364 19.40 8.49 -13.60
N GLN A 365 20.34 8.01 -14.41
CA GLN A 365 21.16 6.82 -14.12
C GLN A 365 22.58 7.22 -13.73
N SER A 366 23.45 6.22 -13.52
CA SER A 366 24.85 6.44 -13.13
C SER A 366 25.60 7.35 -14.10
N GLY A 367 26.16 8.46 -13.60
CA GLY A 367 26.82 9.49 -14.42
C GLY A 367 25.87 10.52 -15.03
N GLY A 368 24.56 10.27 -15.01
CA GLY A 368 23.54 11.16 -15.52
C GLY A 368 23.36 12.41 -14.66
N ILE A 369 23.32 13.57 -15.31
CA ILE A 369 23.04 14.87 -14.69
C ILE A 369 21.77 15.45 -15.29
N ALA A 370 20.78 15.75 -14.45
CA ALA A 370 19.46 16.21 -14.85
C ALA A 370 19.10 17.51 -14.11
N SER A 371 19.26 18.66 -14.76
CA SER A 371 19.18 19.98 -14.10
C SER A 371 18.07 20.90 -14.60
N HIS A 372 17.54 21.75 -13.72
CA HIS A 372 16.50 22.74 -14.05
C HIS A 372 15.20 22.11 -14.60
N ASN A 373 14.88 20.87 -14.22
CA ASN A 373 13.74 20.14 -14.78
C ASN A 373 12.44 20.50 -14.04
N VAL A 374 11.34 20.58 -14.80
CA VAL A 374 10.00 20.89 -14.30
C VAL A 374 9.12 19.63 -14.35
N LEU A 375 8.77 19.10 -13.19
CA LEU A 375 7.95 17.89 -13.05
C LEU A 375 6.46 18.28 -12.94
N ASN A 376 5.81 18.43 -14.09
CA ASN A 376 4.42 18.88 -14.22
C ASN A 376 3.47 17.72 -14.55
N GLY A 377 3.18 16.89 -13.54
CA GLY A 377 2.33 15.70 -13.68
C GLY A 377 3.06 14.42 -14.11
N GLY A 378 4.33 14.52 -14.53
CA GLY A 378 5.20 13.37 -14.78
C GLY A 378 6.06 12.97 -13.58
N SER A 379 7.02 12.07 -13.79
CA SER A 379 7.90 11.60 -12.71
C SER A 379 9.39 11.58 -13.07
N GLN A 380 10.26 11.81 -12.09
CA GLN A 380 11.70 11.59 -12.20
C GLN A 380 12.11 10.51 -11.20
N THR A 381 12.91 9.55 -11.63
CA THR A 381 13.60 8.60 -10.76
C THR A 381 15.11 8.89 -10.83
N VAL A 382 15.73 9.13 -9.67
CA VAL A 382 17.18 9.33 -9.55
C VAL A 382 17.78 8.08 -8.92
N SER A 383 18.52 7.33 -9.73
CA SER A 383 19.13 6.04 -9.38
C SER A 383 20.56 6.22 -8.85
N ALA A 384 21.18 5.10 -8.41
CA ALA A 384 22.56 5.07 -7.92
C ALA A 384 23.55 5.77 -8.87
N GLY A 385 24.26 6.79 -8.37
CA GLY A 385 25.23 7.57 -9.12
C GLY A 385 24.63 8.59 -10.11
N GLY A 386 23.31 8.78 -10.13
CA GLY A 386 22.63 9.86 -10.86
C GLY A 386 22.43 11.09 -9.97
N LEU A 387 22.47 12.27 -10.58
CA LEU A 387 22.35 13.57 -9.91
C LEU A 387 21.26 14.42 -10.54
N ALA A 388 20.35 14.97 -9.74
CA ALA A 388 19.42 16.02 -10.17
C ALA A 388 19.62 17.33 -9.40
N VAL A 389 19.51 18.48 -10.08
CA VAL A 389 19.90 19.79 -9.55
C VAL A 389 18.89 20.87 -9.96
N ASP A 390 18.54 21.79 -9.06
CA ASP A 390 17.66 22.95 -9.35
C ASP A 390 16.27 22.55 -9.90
N ASN A 391 15.76 21.40 -9.44
CA ASN A 391 14.52 20.80 -9.95
C ASN A 391 13.27 21.38 -9.29
N GLN A 392 12.24 21.66 -10.09
CA GLN A 392 10.94 22.13 -9.60
C GLN A 392 9.87 21.05 -9.76
N ILE A 393 9.21 20.68 -8.67
CA ILE A 393 8.15 19.67 -8.65
C ILE A 393 6.80 20.35 -8.42
N THR A 394 6.01 20.55 -9.48
CA THR A 394 4.71 21.23 -9.38
C THR A 394 3.55 20.25 -9.20
N GLN A 395 3.36 19.31 -10.13
CA GLN A 395 2.29 18.30 -10.05
C GLN A 395 2.81 16.87 -10.22
N GLY A 396 4.13 16.72 -10.35
CA GLY A 396 4.80 15.45 -10.55
C GLY A 396 5.36 14.81 -9.28
N SER A 397 6.19 13.78 -9.46
CA SER A 397 6.88 13.07 -8.36
C SER A 397 8.35 12.80 -8.64
N GLN A 398 9.24 13.19 -7.73
CA GLN A 398 10.65 12.82 -7.73
C GLN A 398 10.91 11.69 -6.73
N PHE A 399 11.51 10.60 -7.20
CA PHE A 399 11.94 9.46 -6.39
C PHE A 399 13.47 9.43 -6.33
N VAL A 400 14.02 9.62 -5.14
CA VAL A 400 15.46 9.49 -4.88
C VAL A 400 15.70 8.09 -4.34
N LEU A 401 16.42 7.26 -5.08
CA LEU A 401 16.71 5.88 -4.72
C LEU A 401 18.06 5.77 -3.99
N SER A 402 18.41 4.56 -3.52
CA SER A 402 19.69 4.31 -2.86
C SER A 402 20.87 4.72 -3.76
N GLY A 403 21.75 5.57 -3.23
CA GLY A 403 22.90 6.13 -3.94
C GLY A 403 22.57 7.19 -5.00
N GLY A 404 21.30 7.60 -5.15
CA GLY A 404 20.91 8.74 -5.98
C GLY A 404 20.98 10.05 -5.19
N GLU A 405 21.33 11.15 -5.85
CA GLU A 405 21.49 12.46 -5.22
C GLU A 405 20.60 13.54 -5.86
N THR A 406 20.03 14.40 -5.02
CA THR A 406 19.31 15.60 -5.44
C THR A 406 19.80 16.83 -4.68
N ARG A 407 19.85 17.99 -5.34
CA ARG A 407 20.25 19.28 -4.76
C ARG A 407 19.32 20.39 -5.22
N ASN A 408 19.02 21.36 -4.35
CA ASN A 408 18.16 22.51 -4.64
C ASN A 408 16.77 22.12 -5.19
N THR A 409 16.18 21.02 -4.70
CA THR A 409 14.83 20.62 -5.13
C THR A 409 13.79 21.52 -4.48
N THR A 410 13.00 22.24 -5.29
CA THR A 410 11.80 22.97 -4.85
C THR A 410 10.55 22.12 -5.07
N VAL A 411 9.79 21.85 -4.01
CA VAL A 411 8.54 21.07 -4.04
C VAL A 411 7.36 22.01 -3.86
N LEU A 412 6.58 22.21 -4.92
CA LEU A 412 5.53 23.21 -5.03
C LEU A 412 4.11 22.60 -4.92
N SER A 413 3.08 23.44 -5.00
CA SER A 413 1.64 23.09 -4.94
C SER A 413 1.22 21.85 -5.77
N GLY A 414 1.14 20.69 -5.10
CA GLY A 414 0.76 19.39 -5.68
C GLY A 414 1.94 18.43 -5.95
N GLY A 415 3.17 18.89 -5.75
CA GLY A 415 4.39 18.14 -6.00
C GLY A 415 4.76 17.21 -4.85
N ARG A 416 5.45 16.12 -5.19
CA ARG A 416 5.95 15.14 -4.21
C ARG A 416 7.41 14.80 -4.42
N GLN A 417 8.21 14.91 -3.36
CA GLN A 417 9.52 14.26 -3.27
C GLN A 417 9.42 13.01 -2.37
N THR A 418 10.07 11.92 -2.74
CA THR A 418 10.21 10.73 -1.88
C THR A 418 11.66 10.26 -1.90
N ILE A 419 12.31 10.32 -0.74
CA ILE A 419 13.70 9.91 -0.53
C ILE A 419 13.67 8.51 0.07
N SER A 420 14.31 7.55 -0.58
CA SER A 420 14.37 6.15 -0.17
C SER A 420 15.57 5.88 0.74
N ALA A 421 15.60 4.71 1.39
CA ALA A 421 16.77 4.21 2.11
C ALA A 421 18.05 4.33 1.26
N GLY A 422 19.06 5.03 1.80
CA GLY A 422 20.34 5.29 1.13
C GLY A 422 20.34 6.39 0.06
N GLY A 423 19.21 7.07 -0.21
CA GLY A 423 19.16 8.24 -1.08
C GLY A 423 19.56 9.53 -0.37
N LEU A 424 20.06 10.51 -1.11
CA LEU A 424 20.50 11.82 -0.58
C LEU A 424 19.71 12.97 -1.24
N ALA A 425 19.15 13.85 -0.42
CA ALA A 425 18.66 15.15 -0.84
C ALA A 425 19.38 16.27 -0.07
N GLN A 426 19.82 17.30 -0.79
CA GLN A 426 20.46 18.49 -0.23
C GLN A 426 19.58 19.71 -0.55
N ASP A 427 19.45 20.60 0.42
CA ASP A 427 18.82 21.91 0.28
C ASP A 427 17.42 21.83 -0.36
N VAL A 428 16.53 21.11 0.31
CA VAL A 428 15.14 20.90 -0.13
C VAL A 428 14.25 22.06 0.34
N THR A 429 13.56 22.72 -0.58
CA THR A 429 12.56 23.76 -0.28
C THR A 429 11.16 23.22 -0.52
N VAL A 430 10.21 23.54 0.37
CA VAL A 430 8.80 23.10 0.28
C VAL A 430 7.87 24.31 0.39
N ASP A 431 7.00 24.50 -0.62
CA ASP A 431 6.09 25.64 -0.76
C ASP A 431 4.77 25.22 -1.48
N GLY A 432 3.84 24.66 -0.71
CA GLY A 432 2.65 23.94 -1.17
C GLY A 432 2.87 22.43 -1.45
N GLY A 433 4.05 21.91 -1.10
CA GLY A 433 4.55 20.59 -1.51
C GLY A 433 4.43 19.49 -0.45
N ARG A 434 4.87 18.28 -0.82
CA ARG A 434 5.00 17.13 0.10
C ARG A 434 6.33 16.40 -0.02
N VAL A 435 6.97 16.12 1.11
CA VAL A 435 8.24 15.39 1.18
C VAL A 435 8.12 14.19 2.13
N LEU A 436 8.51 13.01 1.65
CA LEU A 436 8.59 11.79 2.46
C LEU A 436 10.03 11.26 2.45
N ASN A 437 10.71 11.30 3.60
CA ASN A 437 11.97 10.58 3.79
C ASN A 437 11.70 9.22 4.45
N ASN A 438 12.06 8.15 3.75
CA ASN A 438 11.83 6.75 4.10
C ASN A 438 13.15 5.98 4.21
N GLY A 439 14.08 6.50 5.01
CA GLY A 439 15.38 5.88 5.32
C GLY A 439 16.61 6.55 4.71
N GLY A 440 16.44 7.62 3.93
CA GLY A 440 17.54 8.37 3.31
C GLY A 440 18.04 9.53 4.18
N VAL A 441 18.86 10.39 3.59
CA VAL A 441 19.39 11.61 4.22
C VAL A 441 18.80 12.83 3.53
N ILE A 442 18.26 13.76 4.33
CA ILE A 442 18.04 15.15 3.93
C ILE A 442 19.05 16.02 4.69
N ASN A 443 19.78 16.87 3.98
CA ASN A 443 20.72 17.85 4.53
C ASN A 443 20.36 19.25 4.03
N GLY A 444 19.77 20.09 4.88
CA GLY A 444 19.09 21.32 4.46
C GLY A 444 17.62 21.04 4.10
N LEU A 445 16.69 21.63 4.85
CA LEU A 445 15.24 21.54 4.62
C LEU A 445 14.54 22.82 5.06
N ASP A 446 13.99 23.57 4.12
CA ASP A 446 13.21 24.78 4.39
C ASP A 446 11.74 24.58 3.97
N ILE A 447 10.84 24.57 4.95
CA ILE A 447 9.39 24.51 4.77
C ILE A 447 8.86 25.93 4.97
N ILE A 448 8.35 26.55 3.90
CA ILE A 448 8.13 28.01 3.87
C ILE A 448 6.74 28.44 3.39
N GLY A 449 5.97 27.54 2.76
CA GLY A 449 4.67 27.85 2.16
C GLY A 449 3.51 27.80 3.14
N SER A 450 2.38 27.23 2.70
CA SER A 450 1.25 26.96 3.59
C SER A 450 0.55 25.63 3.29
N GLY A 451 0.22 24.88 4.34
CA GLY A 451 -0.35 23.53 4.25
C GLY A 451 0.66 22.43 3.84
N ASP A 452 1.96 22.73 3.87
CA ASP A 452 3.05 21.82 3.53
C ASP A 452 3.07 20.58 4.42
N GLN A 453 3.49 19.43 3.87
CA GLN A 453 3.60 18.19 4.63
C GLN A 453 4.93 17.48 4.40
N VAL A 454 5.80 17.53 5.40
CA VAL A 454 7.05 16.75 5.44
C VAL A 454 6.94 15.64 6.49
N THR A 455 7.38 14.43 6.13
CA THR A 455 7.45 13.30 7.07
C THR A 455 8.78 12.59 6.95
N LEU A 456 9.53 12.53 8.06
CA LEU A 456 10.64 11.63 8.27
C LEU A 456 10.07 10.35 8.90
N ALA A 457 9.87 9.31 8.09
CA ALA A 457 9.44 7.99 8.56
C ALA A 457 10.63 7.20 9.16
N ALA A 458 11.79 7.33 8.52
CA ALA A 458 13.09 6.81 8.96
C ALA A 458 14.21 7.57 8.24
N GLY A 459 15.46 7.35 8.65
CA GLY A 459 16.65 7.96 8.05
C GLY A 459 17.20 9.12 8.87
N THR A 460 17.82 10.09 8.21
CA THR A 460 18.42 11.27 8.85
C THR A 460 17.89 12.56 8.23
N LEU A 461 17.61 13.53 9.09
CA LEU A 461 17.45 14.94 8.74
C LEU A 461 18.61 15.71 9.39
N SER A 462 19.24 16.63 8.68
CA SER A 462 20.53 17.23 9.05
C SER A 462 20.72 18.62 8.44
N GLY A 463 21.78 19.34 8.86
CA GLY A 463 22.02 20.71 8.44
C GLY A 463 21.10 21.71 9.16
N THR A 464 20.62 22.71 8.43
CA THR A 464 19.56 23.62 8.90
C THR A 464 18.19 23.06 8.51
N VAL A 465 17.26 23.05 9.46
CA VAL A 465 15.85 22.74 9.23
C VAL A 465 14.99 23.91 9.67
N THR A 466 14.17 24.43 8.76
CA THR A 466 13.23 25.52 9.03
C THR A 466 11.80 25.04 8.83
N LEU A 467 10.97 25.24 9.85
CA LEU A 467 9.51 25.13 9.77
C LEU A 467 8.93 26.54 9.94
N ALA A 468 8.76 27.23 8.82
CA ALA A 468 8.18 28.56 8.71
C ALA A 468 6.79 28.50 8.04
N GLY A 469 6.30 29.63 7.52
CA GLY A 469 5.01 29.71 6.82
C GLY A 469 3.81 29.55 7.76
N SER A 470 2.71 28.99 7.27
CA SER A 470 1.49 28.78 8.07
C SER A 470 0.80 27.44 7.83
N ASP A 471 0.29 26.83 8.90
CA ASP A 471 -0.39 25.51 8.90
C ASP A 471 0.44 24.33 8.34
N ASN A 472 1.76 24.48 8.28
CA ASN A 472 2.71 23.49 7.77
C ASN A 472 3.00 22.40 8.79
N VAL A 473 3.26 21.17 8.33
CA VAL A 473 3.41 19.98 9.20
C VAL A 473 4.74 19.27 8.94
N LEU A 474 5.59 19.18 9.97
CA LEU A 474 6.81 18.36 9.98
C LEU A 474 6.64 17.19 10.98
N ASN A 475 6.50 15.97 10.47
CA ASN A 475 6.36 14.76 11.29
C ASN A 475 7.67 13.95 11.34
N LEU A 476 8.36 13.96 12.47
CA LEU A 476 9.58 13.20 12.75
C LEU A 476 9.24 11.86 13.43
N ARG A 477 8.66 10.91 12.68
CA ARG A 477 8.12 9.65 13.22
C ARG A 477 9.20 8.70 13.74
N GLY A 478 10.40 8.74 13.16
CA GLY A 478 11.55 7.93 13.55
C GLY A 478 12.81 8.35 12.80
N GLY A 479 13.94 7.71 13.11
CA GLY A 479 15.25 8.08 12.55
C GLY A 479 16.01 9.06 13.44
N THR A 480 16.76 10.00 12.86
CA THR A 480 17.58 10.98 13.60
C THR A 480 17.43 12.38 13.01
N LEU A 481 17.37 13.39 13.87
CA LEU A 481 17.57 14.79 13.50
C LEU A 481 18.91 15.27 14.07
N ALA A 482 19.92 15.33 13.21
CA ALA A 482 21.31 15.67 13.53
C ALA A 482 21.67 17.07 13.01
N GLY A 483 20.83 18.06 13.33
CA GLY A 483 20.96 19.42 12.82
C GLY A 483 20.15 20.42 13.65
N ASN A 484 20.17 21.69 13.25
CA ASN A 484 19.41 22.75 13.90
C ASN A 484 17.95 22.74 13.41
N LEU A 485 17.00 22.96 14.32
CA LEU A 485 15.58 23.11 13.98
C LEU A 485 15.06 24.47 14.44
N ALA A 486 14.66 25.31 13.49
CA ALA A 486 14.00 26.58 13.74
C ALA A 486 12.50 26.45 13.42
N VAL A 487 11.64 26.59 14.43
CA VAL A 487 10.18 26.67 14.24
C VAL A 487 9.74 28.12 14.36
N THR A 488 8.98 28.61 13.38
CA THR A 488 8.53 30.00 13.28
C THR A 488 7.17 30.07 12.57
N GLY A 489 6.72 31.27 12.17
CA GLY A 489 5.40 31.45 11.56
C GLY A 489 4.24 31.23 12.54
N SER A 490 3.13 30.65 12.09
CA SER A 490 1.94 30.44 12.92
C SER A 490 1.08 29.26 12.44
N GLY A 491 0.51 28.49 13.37
CA GLY A 491 -0.32 27.32 13.06
C GLY A 491 0.48 26.07 12.66
N ASN A 492 1.80 26.17 12.57
CA ASN A 492 2.66 25.07 12.15
C ASN A 492 2.73 23.97 13.22
N ARG A 493 2.88 22.72 12.77
CA ARG A 493 2.88 21.51 13.61
C ARG A 493 4.21 20.77 13.52
N LEU A 494 4.85 20.57 14.67
CA LEU A 494 6.00 19.69 14.80
C LEU A 494 5.58 18.39 15.49
N GLY A 495 5.49 17.30 14.74
CA GLY A 495 5.24 15.95 15.27
C GLY A 495 6.54 15.27 15.68
N LEU A 496 6.69 14.92 16.96
CA LEU A 496 7.79 14.13 17.49
C LEU A 496 7.36 12.68 17.72
N GLY A 497 8.00 11.77 16.99
CA GLY A 497 7.92 10.32 17.18
C GLY A 497 9.14 9.75 17.91
N ASN A 498 9.45 8.48 17.68
CA ASN A 498 10.66 7.82 18.22
C ASN A 498 11.92 8.22 17.42
N VAL A 499 12.18 9.53 17.33
CA VAL A 499 13.31 10.15 16.63
C VAL A 499 14.43 10.48 17.62
N ALA A 500 15.68 10.19 17.24
CA ALA A 500 16.84 10.60 18.01
C ALA A 500 17.11 12.11 17.82
N LEU A 501 17.08 12.87 18.92
CA LEU A 501 17.31 14.31 19.00
C LEU A 501 18.59 14.61 19.83
N PRO A 502 19.81 14.27 19.33
CA PRO A 502 21.05 14.35 20.09
C PRO A 502 21.45 15.80 20.41
N GLY A 503 21.08 16.28 21.60
CA GLY A 503 21.46 17.61 22.10
C GLY A 503 20.66 18.79 21.52
N LEU A 504 19.52 18.53 20.86
CA LEU A 504 18.69 19.56 20.24
C LEU A 504 17.64 20.12 21.23
N THR A 505 17.68 21.42 21.49
CA THR A 505 16.57 22.16 22.11
C THR A 505 15.45 22.36 21.08
N VAL A 506 14.21 22.07 21.45
CA VAL A 506 13.05 22.14 20.54
C VAL A 506 12.18 23.35 20.88
N ARG A 507 12.37 24.44 20.14
CA ARG A 507 11.81 25.77 20.44
C ARG A 507 10.98 26.33 19.30
N ASP A 508 9.80 26.84 19.64
CA ASP A 508 9.03 27.76 18.80
C ASP A 508 9.53 29.20 19.03
N SER A 509 9.77 29.94 17.94
CA SER A 509 10.23 31.33 17.98
C SER A 509 9.10 32.36 18.09
N THR A 510 7.85 32.00 17.74
CA THR A 510 6.72 32.95 17.72
C THR A 510 5.71 32.71 18.84
N GLY A 511 5.61 31.50 19.37
CA GLY A 511 4.61 31.11 20.36
C GLY A 511 3.22 30.81 19.78
N ASN A 512 3.13 30.67 18.45
CA ASN A 512 1.88 30.45 17.72
C ASN A 512 1.81 29.07 17.06
N ASN A 513 2.71 28.14 17.40
CA ASN A 513 2.81 26.81 16.80
C ASN A 513 2.49 25.69 17.81
N GLU A 514 2.23 24.49 17.28
CA GLU A 514 1.81 23.31 18.03
C GLU A 514 2.89 22.21 18.00
N LEU A 515 3.30 21.74 19.18
CA LEU A 515 4.17 20.57 19.33
C LEU A 515 3.31 19.32 19.59
N VAL A 516 3.59 18.22 18.91
CA VAL A 516 2.74 17.03 18.94
C VAL A 516 3.56 15.78 19.28
N VAL A 517 3.25 15.13 20.41
CA VAL A 517 3.78 13.78 20.72
C VAL A 517 2.94 12.76 19.97
N LEU A 518 3.57 12.03 19.04
CA LEU A 518 2.90 11.12 18.13
C LEU A 518 2.58 9.75 18.78
N GLN A 519 1.60 9.04 18.24
CA GLN A 519 1.24 7.68 18.66
C GLN A 519 2.45 6.73 18.67
N GLY A 520 2.57 5.90 19.72
CA GLY A 520 3.64 4.92 19.88
C GLY A 520 4.97 5.49 20.41
N THR A 521 4.96 6.75 20.86
CA THR A 521 6.15 7.48 21.30
C THR A 521 6.18 7.65 22.81
N ARG A 522 7.37 7.57 23.41
CA ARG A 522 7.63 7.97 24.81
C ARG A 522 8.65 9.10 24.84
N LEU A 523 8.26 10.28 25.34
CA LEU A 523 9.16 11.43 25.51
C LEU A 523 9.23 11.85 26.98
N LEU A 524 10.44 12.16 27.44
CA LEU A 524 10.68 12.89 28.67
C LEU A 524 10.97 14.35 28.29
N ALA A 525 10.22 15.32 28.81
CA ALA A 525 10.42 16.72 28.45
C ALA A 525 10.01 17.70 29.56
N GLY A 526 10.59 18.89 29.50
CA GLY A 526 10.26 20.02 30.37
C GLY A 526 10.85 21.31 29.78
N THR A 527 10.86 22.38 30.56
CA THR A 527 11.48 23.66 30.19
C THR A 527 12.59 23.97 31.20
N ALA A 528 13.82 24.16 30.72
CA ALA A 528 14.96 24.47 31.57
C ALA A 528 14.71 25.77 32.39
N SER A 529 15.06 25.75 33.67
CA SER A 529 14.78 26.89 34.56
C SER A 529 15.73 28.06 34.27
N LEU A 530 15.18 29.26 34.14
CA LEU A 530 15.92 30.52 33.96
C LEU A 530 16.99 30.76 35.04
N ASN A 531 16.85 30.12 36.20
CA ASN A 531 17.80 30.19 37.32
C ASN A 531 18.89 29.09 37.28
N GLY A 532 19.18 28.51 36.11
CA GLY A 532 20.29 27.57 35.91
C GLY A 532 20.03 26.13 36.37
N GLY A 533 18.77 25.74 36.56
CA GLY A 533 18.40 24.36 36.90
C GLY A 533 18.47 23.45 35.66
N SER A 534 19.36 22.45 35.69
CA SER A 534 19.47 21.43 34.65
C SER A 534 18.24 20.51 34.62
N LEU A 535 17.71 20.25 33.43
CA LEU A 535 16.71 19.19 33.23
C LEU A 535 17.30 17.81 33.53
N ALA A 536 16.43 16.82 33.75
CA ALA A 536 16.82 15.43 33.93
C ALA A 536 17.58 14.88 32.69
N SER A 537 18.53 13.96 32.92
CA SER A 537 19.33 13.38 31.83
C SER A 537 18.45 12.70 30.78
N GLY A 538 18.57 13.12 29.52
CA GLY A 538 17.77 12.62 28.40
C GLY A 538 16.44 13.36 28.18
N ALA A 539 16.05 14.28 29.06
CA ALA A 539 14.88 15.13 28.85
C ALA A 539 15.10 16.11 27.69
N GLN A 540 14.06 16.32 26.89
CA GLN A 540 14.03 17.36 25.87
C GLN A 540 13.68 18.71 26.50
N ASP A 541 14.40 19.76 26.12
CA ASP A 541 14.10 21.14 26.50
C ASP A 541 13.12 21.75 25.49
N TRP A 542 11.88 21.97 25.93
CA TRP A 542 10.78 22.51 25.14
C TRP A 542 10.52 23.95 25.59
N GLN A 543 10.67 24.89 24.66
CA GLN A 543 10.60 26.32 24.96
C GLN A 543 9.57 27.05 24.09
N ASN A 544 8.81 27.96 24.71
CA ASN A 544 8.00 28.98 24.05
C ASN A 544 6.95 28.43 23.06
N TRP A 545 6.40 27.25 23.32
CA TRP A 545 5.33 26.67 22.49
C TRP A 545 3.96 27.29 22.80
N GLY A 546 3.14 27.47 21.76
CA GLY A 546 1.76 27.96 21.89
C GLY A 546 0.81 26.88 22.38
N GLN A 547 0.86 25.70 21.77
CA GLN A 547 0.08 24.51 22.15
C GLN A 547 0.99 23.27 22.18
N ILE A 548 0.67 22.30 23.04
CA ILE A 548 1.31 20.98 23.07
C ILE A 548 0.22 19.90 23.11
N LEU A 549 0.29 18.92 22.22
CA LEU A 549 -0.68 17.83 22.08
C LEU A 549 -0.01 16.47 22.27
N VAL A 550 -0.46 15.69 23.25
CA VAL A 550 -0.12 14.26 23.38
C VAL A 550 -1.21 13.45 22.69
N GLN A 551 -0.93 12.90 21.50
CA GLN A 551 -1.92 12.14 20.74
C GLN A 551 -2.26 10.80 21.40
N GLY A 552 -3.42 10.22 21.05
CA GLY A 552 -3.84 8.90 21.52
C GLY A 552 -2.77 7.82 21.31
N GLY A 553 -2.35 7.17 22.38
CA GLY A 553 -1.27 6.18 22.39
C GLY A 553 0.16 6.75 22.28
N GLY A 554 0.33 8.08 22.36
CA GLY A 554 1.61 8.72 22.70
C GLY A 554 1.71 8.96 24.22
N GLU A 555 2.93 9.10 24.73
CA GLU A 555 3.23 9.19 26.15
C GLU A 555 4.25 10.31 26.42
N LEU A 556 3.92 11.22 27.33
CA LEU A 556 4.77 12.34 27.77
C LEU A 556 5.04 12.21 29.27
N THR A 557 6.29 12.10 29.68
CA THR A 557 6.71 12.25 31.09
C THR A 557 7.24 13.66 31.32
N LEU A 558 6.76 14.32 32.37
CA LEU A 558 7.21 15.66 32.76
C LEU A 558 8.54 15.62 33.51
N ALA A 559 9.52 16.40 33.04
CA ALA A 559 10.80 16.63 33.70
C ALA A 559 10.72 17.87 34.63
N GLY A 560 9.69 17.93 35.48
CA GLY A 560 9.40 19.07 36.35
C GLY A 560 8.42 20.06 35.71
N ARG A 561 8.84 21.31 35.49
CA ARG A 561 8.00 22.37 34.92
C ARG A 561 7.99 22.32 33.38
N LEU A 562 6.81 22.39 32.79
CA LEU A 562 6.58 22.60 31.35
C LEU A 562 6.01 24.00 31.12
N GLY A 563 6.72 24.81 30.34
CA GLY A 563 6.41 26.21 30.04
C GLY A 563 5.91 26.44 28.62
N PHE A 564 5.05 27.44 28.48
CA PHE A 564 4.44 27.88 27.21
C PHE A 564 4.85 29.31 26.88
N ALA A 565 4.52 29.78 25.67
CA ALA A 565 4.75 31.18 25.24
C ALA A 565 4.00 32.22 26.10
N GLY A 566 2.93 31.81 26.79
CA GLY A 566 2.17 32.66 27.70
C GLY A 566 1.15 31.87 28.52
N PRO A 567 0.44 32.51 29.47
CA PRO A 567 -0.47 31.83 30.40
C PRO A 567 -1.70 31.20 29.75
N ALA A 568 -1.99 31.54 28.49
CA ALA A 568 -3.05 30.92 27.69
C ALA A 568 -2.62 29.64 26.95
N GLY A 569 -1.33 29.28 26.97
CA GLY A 569 -0.83 28.06 26.34
C GLY A 569 -1.39 26.80 26.99
N THR A 570 -1.56 25.74 26.20
CA THR A 570 -2.33 24.55 26.61
C THR A 570 -1.56 23.26 26.35
N LEU A 571 -1.54 22.37 27.33
CA LEU A 571 -1.27 20.94 27.15
C LEU A 571 -2.59 20.20 26.94
N THR A 572 -2.77 19.58 25.77
CA THR A 572 -3.88 18.68 25.49
C THR A 572 -3.40 17.24 25.53
N VAL A 573 -4.02 16.41 26.37
CA VAL A 573 -3.66 15.00 26.56
C VAL A 573 -4.79 14.13 26.03
N SER A 574 -4.58 13.46 24.90
CA SER A 574 -5.42 12.36 24.40
C SER A 574 -4.73 10.99 24.52
N GLY A 575 -3.40 10.98 24.67
CA GLY A 575 -2.60 9.83 25.08
C GLY A 575 -2.42 9.78 26.60
N THR A 576 -1.18 9.56 27.04
CA THR A 576 -0.80 9.49 28.45
C THR A 576 0.15 10.62 28.85
N LEU A 577 -0.16 11.32 29.93
CA LEU A 577 0.75 12.24 30.61
C LEU A 577 1.18 11.60 31.94
N ILE A 578 2.48 11.46 32.15
CA ILE A 578 3.06 11.02 33.43
C ILE A 578 3.63 12.27 34.14
N ALA A 579 3.18 12.50 35.36
CA ALA A 579 3.53 13.65 36.19
C ALA A 579 4.19 13.19 37.51
N PRO A 580 5.52 13.01 37.54
CA PRO A 580 6.27 12.75 38.76
C PRO A 580 6.08 13.86 39.80
N ALA A 581 6.28 13.53 41.08
CA ALA A 581 6.18 14.46 42.20
C ALA A 581 6.94 15.79 41.95
N GLY A 582 6.21 16.91 42.01
CA GLY A 582 6.75 18.25 41.75
C GLY A 582 6.62 18.74 40.30
N SER A 583 5.87 18.02 39.46
CA SER A 583 5.57 18.47 38.08
C SER A 583 4.62 19.67 38.03
N GLU A 584 4.86 20.57 37.08
CA GLU A 584 4.05 21.77 36.86
C GLU A 584 3.73 21.96 35.37
N VAL A 585 2.44 22.05 35.03
CA VAL A 585 1.98 22.59 33.74
C VAL A 585 1.75 24.09 33.94
N ALA A 586 2.67 24.91 33.45
CA ALA A 586 2.63 26.38 33.61
C ALA A 586 1.70 27.06 32.59
N GLY A 587 0.51 26.49 32.42
CA GLY A 587 -0.52 26.86 31.44
C GLY A 587 -1.79 26.04 31.70
N ASN A 588 -2.65 25.92 30.70
CA ASN A 588 -3.87 25.13 30.76
C ASN A 588 -3.61 23.63 30.54
N LEU A 589 -4.45 22.76 31.13
CA LEU A 589 -4.42 21.31 30.91
C LEU A 589 -5.80 20.80 30.46
N VAL A 590 -5.87 20.20 29.28
CA VAL A 590 -7.06 19.50 28.75
C VAL A 590 -6.83 17.99 28.86
N ASN A 591 -7.61 17.29 29.68
CA ASN A 591 -7.52 15.85 29.86
C ASN A 591 -8.63 15.12 29.08
N ALA A 592 -8.26 14.55 27.94
CA ALA A 592 -9.08 13.68 27.08
C ALA A 592 -8.50 12.25 26.97
N GLY A 593 -7.56 11.89 27.85
CA GLY A 593 -6.74 10.67 27.76
C GLY A 593 -6.49 10.08 29.14
N THR A 594 -5.23 9.92 29.53
CA THR A 594 -4.84 9.54 30.89
C THR A 594 -3.78 10.49 31.44
N VAL A 595 -3.99 11.01 32.64
CA VAL A 595 -3.02 11.80 33.40
C VAL A 595 -2.66 11.01 34.65
N THR A 596 -1.47 10.41 34.68
CA THR A 596 -0.96 9.61 35.80
C THR A 596 -0.03 10.46 36.64
N MET A 597 -0.49 10.84 37.83
CA MET A 597 0.37 11.35 38.89
C MET A 597 1.24 10.20 39.42
N GLN A 598 2.47 10.50 39.84
CA GLN A 598 3.37 9.48 40.40
C GLN A 598 4.14 10.01 41.62
N GLY A 599 4.03 9.28 42.72
CA GLY A 599 4.81 9.49 43.93
C GLY A 599 6.30 9.17 43.78
N ALA A 600 7.10 9.66 44.73
CA ALA A 600 8.52 9.39 44.84
C ALA A 600 8.78 8.26 45.86
N GLY A 601 8.47 7.02 45.47
CA GLY A 601 8.43 5.88 46.40
C GLY A 601 7.20 5.97 47.30
N PRO A 602 7.30 5.82 48.63
CA PRO A 602 6.14 5.85 49.55
C PRO A 602 5.59 7.28 49.82
N ALA A 603 5.96 8.27 49.00
CA ALA A 603 5.58 9.67 49.17
C ALA A 603 4.74 10.14 47.97
N PHE A 604 3.48 10.48 48.23
CA PHE A 604 2.51 10.92 47.22
C PHE A 604 2.99 12.14 46.42
N GLY A 605 2.71 12.10 45.12
CA GLY A 605 3.01 13.17 44.18
C GLY A 605 1.99 14.30 44.20
N SER A 606 2.33 15.38 43.53
CA SER A 606 1.35 16.38 43.11
C SER A 606 1.66 16.90 41.71
N LEU A 607 0.59 17.14 40.94
CA LEU A 607 0.62 17.81 39.66
C LEU A 607 0.05 19.22 39.84
N GLN A 608 0.87 20.23 39.59
CA GLN A 608 0.45 21.63 39.61
C GLN A 608 -0.02 22.05 38.21
N VAL A 609 -1.18 22.72 38.11
CA VAL A 609 -1.68 23.35 36.89
C VAL A 609 -1.90 24.83 37.17
N ALA A 610 -1.09 25.69 36.56
CA ALA A 610 -1.13 27.13 36.81
C ALA A 610 -2.32 27.82 36.11
N GLY A 611 -2.77 27.29 34.97
CA GLY A 611 -3.93 27.76 34.23
C GLY A 611 -5.23 27.04 34.62
N GLN A 612 -6.15 26.94 33.66
CA GLN A 612 -7.40 26.19 33.79
C GLN A 612 -7.14 24.68 33.62
N TYR A 613 -7.97 23.85 34.27
CA TYR A 613 -8.06 22.42 33.97
C TYR A 613 -9.41 22.12 33.32
N HIS A 614 -9.40 21.37 32.21
CA HIS A 614 -10.60 20.93 31.51
C HIS A 614 -10.64 19.40 31.38
N GLY A 615 -11.62 18.79 32.03
CA GLY A 615 -11.95 17.38 31.85
C GLY A 615 -12.75 17.16 30.56
N ALA A 616 -12.10 16.62 29.54
CA ALA A 616 -12.72 16.20 28.29
C ALA A 616 -13.04 14.68 28.31
N ASN A 617 -13.53 14.18 29.45
CA ASN A 617 -13.77 12.76 29.76
C ASN A 617 -12.51 11.87 29.84
N GLY A 618 -11.31 12.47 29.91
CA GLY A 618 -10.09 11.74 30.26
C GLY A 618 -10.05 11.29 31.73
N VAL A 619 -9.08 10.44 32.05
CA VAL A 619 -8.88 9.85 33.37
C VAL A 619 -7.72 10.52 34.11
N LEU A 620 -7.89 10.76 35.41
CA LEU A 620 -6.83 11.08 36.37
C LEU A 620 -6.49 9.81 37.15
N GLN A 621 -5.23 9.44 37.15
CA GLN A 621 -4.65 8.30 37.85
C GLN A 621 -3.64 8.77 38.89
N GLY A 622 -3.48 7.97 39.95
CA GLY A 622 -2.47 8.16 41.00
C GLY A 622 -2.64 7.13 42.11
N ASP A 623 -1.76 7.17 43.10
CA ASP A 623 -1.80 6.28 44.27
C ASP A 623 -2.60 6.89 45.44
N VAL A 624 -3.13 6.04 46.32
CA VAL A 624 -3.81 6.39 47.58
C VAL A 624 -3.43 5.43 48.70
N SER A 625 -3.52 5.90 49.95
CA SER A 625 -3.34 5.06 51.14
C SER A 625 -4.39 5.43 52.19
N ALA A 626 -5.37 4.54 52.36
CA ALA A 626 -6.39 4.69 53.39
C ALA A 626 -5.80 4.80 54.80
N GLN A 627 -4.77 4.01 55.12
CA GLN A 627 -4.11 4.05 56.43
C GLN A 627 -3.42 5.39 56.75
N SER A 628 -2.85 6.08 55.76
CA SER A 628 -2.20 7.38 55.98
C SER A 628 -3.12 8.59 55.75
N GLY A 629 -4.26 8.39 55.11
CA GLY A 629 -5.20 9.47 54.77
C GLY A 629 -4.69 10.39 53.64
N LEU A 630 -3.77 9.89 52.80
CA LEU A 630 -3.10 10.64 51.74
C LEU A 630 -3.32 10.00 50.37
N ALA A 631 -3.29 10.84 49.33
CA ALA A 631 -3.34 10.44 47.92
C ALA A 631 -2.50 11.41 47.06
N ASP A 632 -2.16 10.97 45.86
CA ASP A 632 -1.61 11.85 44.83
C ASP A 632 -2.59 13.00 44.55
N THR A 633 -2.10 14.24 44.61
CA THR A 633 -2.97 15.43 44.62
C THR A 633 -2.82 16.28 43.35
N LEU A 634 -3.92 16.43 42.60
CA LEU A 634 -4.01 17.44 41.53
C LEU A 634 -4.28 18.82 42.13
N VAL A 635 -3.49 19.84 41.79
CA VAL A 635 -3.68 21.21 42.27
C VAL A 635 -3.83 22.15 41.08
N VAL A 636 -5.03 22.70 40.90
CA VAL A 636 -5.36 23.65 39.83
C VAL A 636 -5.50 25.05 40.42
N GLN A 637 -4.69 26.00 39.95
CA GLN A 637 -4.75 27.41 40.39
C GLN A 637 -5.89 28.18 39.71
N GLY A 638 -6.14 27.89 38.43
CA GLY A 638 -7.35 28.30 37.73
C GLY A 638 -8.58 27.43 38.09
N SER A 639 -9.64 27.54 37.29
CA SER A 639 -10.86 26.78 37.49
C SER A 639 -10.79 25.38 36.86
N LEU A 640 -11.50 24.43 37.48
CA LEU A 640 -11.85 23.13 36.94
C LEU A 640 -13.16 23.24 36.14
N SER A 641 -13.18 22.71 34.92
CA SER A 641 -14.36 22.59 34.05
C SER A 641 -14.44 21.20 33.40
N GLY A 642 -15.61 20.82 32.89
CA GLY A 642 -15.82 19.50 32.26
C GLY A 642 -15.82 18.33 33.25
N THR A 643 -15.63 17.10 32.75
CA THR A 643 -15.71 15.85 33.52
C THR A 643 -14.39 15.07 33.43
N THR A 644 -13.89 14.54 34.54
CA THR A 644 -12.72 13.66 34.60
C THR A 644 -13.03 12.37 35.35
N GLY A 645 -12.68 11.22 34.77
CA GLY A 645 -12.71 9.94 35.47
C GLY A 645 -11.57 9.84 36.49
N LEU A 646 -11.82 9.27 37.66
CA LEU A 646 -10.83 9.07 38.72
C LEU A 646 -10.53 7.59 38.89
N SER A 647 -9.25 7.22 38.94
CA SER A 647 -8.80 5.86 39.17
C SER A 647 -7.59 5.88 40.11
N LEU A 648 -7.82 5.59 41.39
CA LEU A 648 -6.77 5.60 42.42
C LEU A 648 -6.38 4.18 42.82
N ALA A 649 -5.09 3.89 42.79
CA ALA A 649 -4.54 2.61 43.23
C ALA A 649 -4.25 2.68 44.74
N ASN A 650 -5.01 1.94 45.55
CA ASN A 650 -4.76 1.87 46.98
C ASN A 650 -3.57 0.95 47.30
N ASP A 651 -2.71 1.37 48.22
CA ASP A 651 -1.49 0.68 48.69
C ASP A 651 -1.72 -0.71 49.32
N GLY A 652 -2.97 -1.13 49.47
CA GLY A 652 -3.39 -2.38 50.12
C GLY A 652 -3.74 -2.19 51.61
N SER A 653 -3.67 -0.97 52.14
CA SER A 653 -4.20 -0.65 53.45
C SER A 653 -5.73 -0.77 53.49
N ARG A 654 -6.27 -1.11 54.67
CA ARG A 654 -7.71 -1.33 54.84
C ARG A 654 -8.42 -0.02 55.11
N GLY A 655 -9.35 0.33 54.23
CA GLY A 655 -10.29 1.43 54.45
C GLY A 655 -11.17 1.19 55.67
N GLN A 656 -11.34 2.23 56.48
CA GLN A 656 -12.22 2.25 57.66
C GLN A 656 -13.40 3.18 57.41
N LEU A 657 -14.38 3.18 58.33
CA LEU A 657 -15.60 3.98 58.23
C LEU A 657 -15.39 5.41 58.76
N GLY A 658 -15.78 6.40 57.96
CA GLY A 658 -15.61 7.83 58.25
C GLY A 658 -14.26 8.42 57.86
N GLU A 659 -13.53 7.78 56.95
CA GLU A 659 -12.29 8.29 56.36
C GLU A 659 -12.58 9.26 55.20
N SER A 660 -11.72 10.27 55.01
CA SER A 660 -11.90 11.32 54.00
C SER A 660 -10.53 11.79 53.48
N ILE A 661 -10.20 11.41 52.25
CA ILE A 661 -8.86 11.55 51.67
C ILE A 661 -8.89 12.61 50.56
N LEU A 662 -8.06 13.65 50.67
CA LEU A 662 -7.95 14.70 49.64
C LEU A 662 -7.21 14.15 48.41
N PHE A 663 -7.77 14.33 47.20
CA PHE A 663 -7.09 13.98 45.94
C PHE A 663 -7.03 15.15 44.92
N ALA A 664 -7.82 16.22 45.09
CA ALA A 664 -7.66 17.42 44.26
C ALA A 664 -8.02 18.72 44.99
N ARG A 665 -7.31 19.81 44.64
CA ARG A 665 -7.66 21.20 44.99
C ARG A 665 -7.86 22.02 43.73
N THR A 666 -8.84 22.93 43.74
CA THR A 666 -9.22 23.72 42.56
C THR A 666 -9.37 25.21 42.88
N GLY A 667 -9.20 26.07 41.87
CA GLY A 667 -9.45 27.50 41.99
C GLY A 667 -10.94 27.83 42.13
N ALA A 668 -11.23 29.07 42.55
CA ALA A 668 -12.59 29.58 42.64
C ALA A 668 -13.30 29.60 41.26
N GLY A 669 -14.63 29.46 41.27
CA GLY A 669 -15.44 29.43 40.04
C GLY A 669 -15.48 28.07 39.33
N SER A 670 -14.83 27.03 39.86
CA SER A 670 -14.81 25.67 39.30
C SER A 670 -16.21 25.06 39.15
N THR A 671 -16.57 24.69 37.91
CA THR A 671 -17.86 24.10 37.51
C THR A 671 -17.77 22.63 37.11
N GLY A 672 -16.58 22.10 36.86
CA GLY A 672 -16.37 20.71 36.47
C GLY A 672 -16.49 19.72 37.62
N SER A 673 -16.42 18.42 37.27
CA SER A 673 -16.60 17.30 38.18
C SER A 673 -15.57 16.19 37.99
N PHE A 674 -15.32 15.46 39.08
CA PHE A 674 -14.73 14.14 39.03
C PHE A 674 -15.82 13.08 39.16
N VAL A 675 -15.67 11.98 38.43
CA VAL A 675 -16.51 10.77 38.47
C VAL A 675 -15.59 9.57 38.60
N ALA A 676 -16.08 8.42 39.06
CA ALA A 676 -15.30 7.18 39.02
C ALA A 676 -15.00 6.79 37.56
N ALA A 677 -13.77 6.38 37.27
CA ALA A 677 -13.41 5.88 35.94
C ALA A 677 -14.11 4.54 35.64
N ASN A 678 -14.20 3.68 36.66
CA ASN A 678 -15.04 2.48 36.70
C ASN A 678 -16.06 2.65 37.85
N PRO A 679 -17.26 3.20 37.59
CA PRO A 679 -18.26 3.42 38.63
C PRO A 679 -18.89 2.11 39.11
N LEU A 680 -19.22 2.03 40.40
CA LEU A 680 -19.84 0.85 41.01
C LEU A 680 -21.25 0.54 40.53
N GLY A 681 -21.96 1.52 39.98
CA GLY A 681 -23.23 1.31 39.29
C GLY A 681 -23.59 2.49 38.39
N ARG A 682 -24.36 2.24 37.33
CA ARG A 682 -24.70 3.27 36.32
C ARG A 682 -25.47 4.47 36.89
N ALA A 683 -26.08 4.34 38.06
CA ALA A 683 -26.84 5.39 38.74
C ALA A 683 -25.98 6.27 39.69
N THR A 684 -24.80 5.82 40.09
CA THR A 684 -23.93 6.52 41.07
C THR A 684 -22.53 6.76 40.50
N PRO A 685 -22.36 7.71 39.57
CA PRO A 685 -21.08 7.95 38.91
C PRO A 685 -19.97 8.49 39.84
N GLY A 686 -20.28 8.86 41.08
CA GLY A 686 -19.28 9.21 42.11
C GLY A 686 -18.75 8.02 42.92
N ASP A 687 -19.34 6.83 42.78
CA ASP A 687 -19.03 5.66 43.61
C ASP A 687 -17.91 4.82 43.00
N LEU A 688 -16.86 4.53 43.79
CA LEU A 688 -15.75 3.68 43.38
C LEU A 688 -15.30 2.69 44.46
N ARG A 689 -14.67 1.61 43.97
CA ARG A 689 -13.96 0.62 44.79
C ARG A 689 -12.55 1.10 45.10
N LEU A 690 -12.19 1.17 46.38
CA LEU A 690 -10.78 1.11 46.78
C LEU A 690 -10.39 -0.35 47.08
N ARG A 691 -9.33 -0.82 46.43
CA ARG A 691 -8.75 -2.15 46.66
C ARG A 691 -8.31 -2.30 48.12
N GLY A 692 -8.68 -3.38 48.80
CA GLY A 692 -8.38 -3.58 50.22
C GLY A 692 -9.40 -2.96 51.18
N SER A 693 -10.39 -2.22 50.67
CA SER A 693 -11.52 -1.68 51.45
C SER A 693 -12.80 -2.48 51.16
N PRO A 694 -13.55 -2.94 52.18
CA PRO A 694 -14.83 -3.62 51.99
C PRO A 694 -15.99 -2.67 51.65
N TYR A 695 -15.74 -1.37 51.69
CA TYR A 695 -16.72 -0.29 51.56
C TYR A 695 -16.72 0.34 50.17
N VAL A 696 -17.89 0.81 49.75
CA VAL A 696 -18.06 1.75 48.62
C VAL A 696 -17.57 3.13 49.05
N TRP A 697 -16.65 3.74 48.30
CA TRP A 697 -16.19 5.12 48.53
C TRP A 697 -16.85 6.07 47.53
N GLU A 698 -17.09 7.31 47.95
CA GLU A 698 -17.75 8.36 47.16
C GLU A 698 -16.83 9.56 46.92
N ILE A 699 -16.84 10.09 45.69
CA ILE A 699 -16.19 11.35 45.33
C ILE A 699 -17.06 12.53 45.81
N VAL A 700 -16.60 13.26 46.82
CA VAL A 700 -17.32 14.37 47.46
C VAL A 700 -16.55 15.69 47.32
N ARG A 701 -17.25 16.74 46.87
CA ARG A 701 -16.71 18.11 46.78
C ARG A 701 -17.01 18.90 48.05
N GLN A 702 -15.99 19.49 48.66
CA GLN A 702 -16.12 20.43 49.78
C GLN A 702 -15.53 21.79 49.39
N GLY A 703 -16.39 22.67 48.87
CA GLY A 703 -15.99 24.00 48.39
C GLY A 703 -15.09 23.92 47.15
N ASN A 704 -13.79 24.08 47.34
CA ASN A 704 -12.76 24.02 46.30
C ASN A 704 -11.94 22.71 46.30
N ASP A 705 -12.06 21.93 47.36
CA ASP A 705 -11.32 20.68 47.55
C ASP A 705 -12.22 19.47 47.21
N TRP A 706 -11.59 18.39 46.73
CA TRP A 706 -12.25 17.14 46.38
C TRP A 706 -11.67 15.98 47.19
N TYR A 707 -12.57 15.26 47.85
CA TYR A 707 -12.26 14.19 48.77
C TYR A 707 -12.84 12.88 48.26
N LEU A 708 -12.14 11.78 48.51
CA LEU A 708 -12.69 10.44 48.45
C LEU A 708 -13.11 10.06 49.87
N GLN A 709 -14.39 9.76 50.09
CA GLN A 709 -14.97 9.53 51.42
C GLN A 709 -15.54 8.12 51.57
N SER A 710 -15.28 7.49 52.70
CA SER A 710 -15.86 6.19 53.06
C SER A 710 -17.19 6.37 53.79
N PRO A 711 -18.03 5.32 53.91
CA PRO A 711 -19.32 5.43 54.57
C PRO A 711 -19.17 5.86 56.03
N ALA A 712 -20.07 6.71 56.51
CA ALA A 712 -20.08 7.16 57.89
C ALA A 712 -20.19 5.96 58.86
N LYS A 713 -19.51 6.04 60.00
CA LYS A 713 -19.54 4.99 61.03
C LYS A 713 -20.95 4.85 61.60
N PRO A 714 -21.63 3.69 61.45
CA PRO A 714 -23.00 3.51 61.87
C PRO A 714 -23.12 3.36 63.40
N ALA A 715 -24.35 3.37 63.90
CA ALA A 715 -24.64 3.09 65.31
C ALA A 715 -24.19 1.66 65.69
N PRO A 716 -23.88 1.36 66.98
CA PRO A 716 -23.23 0.10 67.39
C PRO A 716 -23.97 -1.22 67.12
N SER A 717 -25.18 -1.17 66.58
CA SER A 717 -26.01 -2.33 66.21
C SER A 717 -26.53 -2.29 64.76
N ALA A 718 -26.02 -1.38 63.93
CA ALA A 718 -26.42 -1.23 62.53
C ALA A 718 -25.28 -1.67 61.59
N VAL A 719 -25.65 -2.37 60.51
CA VAL A 719 -24.73 -2.83 59.48
C VAL A 719 -24.37 -1.64 58.55
N PRO A 720 -23.14 -1.51 58.02
CA PRO A 720 -22.80 -0.41 57.12
C PRO A 720 -23.63 -0.42 55.83
N ASP A 721 -24.23 0.72 55.48
CA ASP A 721 -25.21 0.84 54.39
C ASP A 721 -24.63 0.72 52.96
N ARG A 722 -23.30 0.67 52.80
CA ARG A 722 -22.61 0.66 51.50
C ARG A 722 -21.45 -0.34 51.48
N LEU A 723 -21.74 -1.59 51.11
CA LEU A 723 -20.78 -2.67 50.97
C LEU A 723 -20.61 -3.09 49.50
N LEU A 724 -19.46 -3.69 49.17
CA LEU A 724 -19.14 -4.06 47.79
C LEU A 724 -20.08 -5.14 47.20
N PRO A 725 -20.41 -5.10 45.88
CA PRO A 725 -21.52 -5.88 45.33
C PRO A 725 -21.33 -7.40 45.34
N GLU A 726 -20.09 -7.88 45.30
CA GLU A 726 -19.76 -9.29 45.34
C GLU A 726 -20.07 -9.97 46.68
N ILE A 727 -20.20 -9.22 47.78
CA ILE A 727 -20.37 -9.77 49.13
C ILE A 727 -21.66 -10.63 49.24
N PRO A 728 -22.83 -10.16 48.76
CA PRO A 728 -24.00 -11.00 48.53
C PRO A 728 -23.77 -12.24 47.66
N ALA A 729 -22.99 -12.13 46.57
CA ALA A 729 -22.72 -13.23 45.66
C ALA A 729 -21.84 -14.32 46.28
N TYR A 730 -20.95 -13.97 47.22
CA TYR A 730 -20.25 -14.95 48.03
C TYR A 730 -21.20 -15.71 48.98
N GLY A 731 -22.27 -15.07 49.46
CA GLY A 731 -23.27 -15.70 50.33
C GLY A 731 -24.15 -16.76 49.65
N THR A 732 -24.31 -16.73 48.32
CA THR A 732 -25.18 -17.69 47.59
C THR A 732 -24.46 -18.99 47.18
N LEU A 733 -23.13 -18.99 47.13
CA LEU A 733 -22.33 -20.11 46.61
C LEU A 733 -22.61 -21.49 47.24
N PRO A 734 -22.85 -21.63 48.55
CA PRO A 734 -23.12 -22.95 49.12
C PRO A 734 -24.48 -23.53 48.71
N ALA A 735 -25.49 -22.68 48.50
CA ALA A 735 -26.80 -23.11 48.01
C ALA A 735 -26.74 -23.52 46.53
N LEU A 736 -25.87 -22.87 45.76
CA LEU A 736 -25.55 -23.28 44.39
C LEU A 736 -24.92 -24.67 44.33
N SER A 737 -23.95 -24.96 45.21
CA SER A 737 -23.35 -26.28 45.33
C SER A 737 -24.37 -27.36 45.72
N ASP A 738 -25.31 -27.03 46.60
CA ASP A 738 -26.37 -27.99 46.97
C ASP A 738 -27.33 -28.27 45.82
N LEU A 739 -27.69 -27.26 45.02
CA LEU A 739 -28.48 -27.48 43.82
C LEU A 739 -27.76 -28.38 42.80
N ILE A 740 -26.44 -28.22 42.61
CA ILE A 740 -25.65 -29.12 41.76
C ILE A 740 -25.57 -30.53 42.37
N TRP A 741 -25.45 -30.64 43.69
CA TRP A 741 -25.45 -31.92 44.42
C TRP A 741 -26.77 -32.69 44.26
N GLN A 742 -27.92 -32.05 44.54
CA GLN A 742 -29.24 -32.60 44.25
C GLN A 742 -29.41 -32.88 42.74
N GLY A 743 -28.82 -32.03 41.91
CA GLY A 743 -28.63 -32.18 40.47
C GLY A 743 -28.07 -33.55 40.09
N ASN A 744 -26.88 -33.86 40.58
CA ASN A 744 -26.10 -35.06 40.26
C ASN A 744 -26.65 -36.34 40.93
N LEU A 745 -27.41 -36.21 42.02
CA LEU A 745 -28.12 -37.36 42.61
C LEU A 745 -29.34 -37.80 41.79
N ALA A 746 -30.09 -36.87 41.20
CA ALA A 746 -31.27 -37.24 40.41
C ALA A 746 -30.91 -37.96 39.09
N SER A 747 -29.74 -37.67 38.49
CA SER A 747 -29.17 -38.42 37.35
C SER A 747 -28.99 -39.92 37.66
N LEU A 748 -28.52 -40.24 38.87
CA LEU A 748 -28.43 -41.62 39.32
C LEU A 748 -29.79 -42.18 39.75
N GLY A 749 -30.73 -41.32 40.15
CA GLY A 749 -32.10 -41.69 40.51
C GLY A 749 -32.75 -42.59 39.47
N GLN A 750 -32.80 -42.20 38.19
CA GLN A 750 -33.44 -43.00 37.14
C GLN A 750 -32.80 -44.38 36.95
N ARG A 751 -31.46 -44.42 36.93
CA ARG A 751 -30.69 -45.68 36.79
C ARG A 751 -30.87 -46.62 38.01
N LEU A 752 -30.98 -46.06 39.21
CA LEU A 752 -31.09 -46.80 40.47
C LEU A 752 -32.54 -46.97 40.97
N ASP A 753 -33.52 -46.45 40.22
CA ASP A 753 -34.95 -46.71 40.40
C ASP A 753 -35.38 -48.00 39.67
N HIS A 754 -34.55 -48.53 38.77
CA HIS A 754 -34.72 -49.85 38.15
C HIS A 754 -34.14 -51.00 38.99
N ALA A 755 -34.69 -52.20 38.83
CA ALA A 755 -34.08 -53.42 39.34
C ALA A 755 -32.78 -53.76 38.56
N PRO A 756 -31.71 -54.27 39.20
CA PRO A 756 -30.50 -54.66 38.49
C PRO A 756 -30.72 -55.89 37.59
N SER A 757 -30.13 -55.88 36.41
CA SER A 757 -30.12 -56.97 35.43
C SER A 757 -28.68 -57.42 35.12
N PRO A 758 -28.43 -58.67 34.68
CA PRO A 758 -27.08 -59.17 34.34
C PRO A 758 -26.47 -58.55 33.07
N GLU A 759 -26.03 -57.30 33.19
CA GLU A 759 -25.55 -56.44 32.08
C GLU A 759 -24.26 -55.70 32.46
N ARG A 760 -23.50 -55.32 31.43
CA ARG A 760 -22.55 -54.19 31.48
C ARG A 760 -23.15 -53.04 30.71
N ASP A 761 -22.91 -51.81 31.18
CA ASP A 761 -23.49 -50.66 30.51
C ASP A 761 -22.63 -49.39 30.59
N VAL A 762 -22.80 -48.56 29.56
CA VAL A 762 -22.34 -47.17 29.50
C VAL A 762 -23.58 -46.30 29.38
N TRP A 763 -23.58 -45.14 30.02
CA TRP A 763 -24.69 -44.20 29.95
C TRP A 763 -24.22 -42.76 29.85
N LEU A 764 -25.05 -41.94 29.21
CA LEU A 764 -24.85 -40.50 29.06
C LEU A 764 -26.19 -39.79 29.27
N LYS A 765 -26.14 -38.65 29.97
CA LYS A 765 -27.30 -37.85 30.33
C LYS A 765 -26.99 -36.37 30.16
N VAL A 766 -27.96 -35.63 29.64
CA VAL A 766 -27.99 -34.17 29.67
C VAL A 766 -29.19 -33.71 30.49
N ASP A 767 -29.04 -32.60 31.21
CA ASP A 767 -30.17 -31.87 31.76
C ASP A 767 -29.90 -30.37 31.81
N GLY A 768 -30.97 -29.59 31.83
CA GLY A 768 -30.95 -28.15 32.07
C GLY A 768 -31.96 -27.80 33.16
N PHE A 769 -31.64 -26.80 33.97
CA PHE A 769 -32.54 -26.24 34.97
C PHE A 769 -32.46 -24.72 35.06
N HIS A 770 -33.59 -24.11 35.40
CA HIS A 770 -33.76 -22.70 35.70
C HIS A 770 -34.18 -22.56 37.18
N TRP A 771 -33.55 -21.63 37.91
CA TRP A 771 -33.69 -21.46 39.34
C TRP A 771 -33.88 -19.99 39.71
N GLN A 772 -34.95 -19.72 40.46
CA GLN A 772 -35.28 -18.39 40.95
C GLN A 772 -35.52 -18.43 42.47
N GLN A 773 -34.97 -17.46 43.19
CA GLN A 773 -35.17 -17.29 44.63
C GLN A 773 -35.31 -15.80 44.98
N ASP A 774 -36.21 -15.47 45.91
CA ASP A 774 -36.29 -14.13 46.47
C ASP A 774 -35.47 -13.93 47.77
N ALA A 775 -35.30 -12.67 48.17
CA ALA A 775 -34.43 -12.28 49.27
C ALA A 775 -34.83 -12.82 50.66
N ARG A 776 -36.04 -13.41 50.84
CA ARG A 776 -36.50 -13.95 52.13
C ARG A 776 -35.58 -15.03 52.72
N TYR A 777 -34.77 -15.68 51.88
CA TYR A 777 -33.81 -16.70 52.31
C TYR A 777 -32.37 -16.20 52.42
N GLY A 778 -32.13 -14.88 52.34
CA GLY A 778 -30.81 -14.26 52.47
C GLY A 778 -30.55 -13.27 51.34
N PHE A 779 -30.61 -13.76 50.10
CA PHE A 779 -30.42 -12.97 48.88
C PHE A 779 -31.34 -13.47 47.75
N SER A 780 -31.75 -12.56 46.87
CA SER A 780 -32.43 -12.92 45.62
C SER A 780 -31.46 -13.11 44.48
N PHE A 781 -31.73 -14.12 43.67
CA PHE A 781 -31.02 -14.41 42.44
C PHE A 781 -31.94 -15.11 41.44
N ASP A 782 -31.54 -15.05 40.18
CA ASP A 782 -32.17 -15.71 39.05
C ASP A 782 -31.07 -16.33 38.17
N GLY A 783 -31.32 -17.47 37.54
CA GLY A 783 -30.37 -18.04 36.59
C GLY A 783 -30.63 -19.47 36.14
N GLU A 784 -29.68 -19.97 35.35
CA GLU A 784 -29.80 -21.23 34.62
C GLU A 784 -28.51 -22.04 34.70
N ALA A 785 -28.63 -23.37 34.62
CA ALA A 785 -27.49 -24.27 34.50
C ALA A 785 -27.82 -25.52 33.69
N ALA A 786 -26.77 -26.19 33.21
CA ALA A 786 -26.86 -27.47 32.53
C ALA A 786 -25.82 -28.46 33.08
N SER A 787 -26.15 -29.76 33.02
CA SER A 787 -25.20 -30.85 33.27
C SER A 787 -25.02 -31.74 32.05
N LEU A 788 -23.79 -32.24 31.91
CA LEU A 788 -23.47 -33.44 31.16
C LEU A 788 -22.93 -34.48 32.15
N THR A 789 -23.69 -35.53 32.39
CA THR A 789 -23.31 -36.62 33.30
C THR A 789 -23.19 -37.92 32.52
N GLY A 790 -22.07 -38.63 32.67
CA GLY A 790 -21.88 -39.94 32.05
C GLY A 790 -21.19 -40.91 32.99
N GLY A 791 -21.35 -42.20 32.75
CA GLY A 791 -20.77 -43.22 33.60
C GLY A 791 -20.74 -44.61 33.00
N ILE A 792 -20.15 -45.52 33.77
CA ILE A 792 -20.02 -46.95 33.43
C ILE A 792 -20.46 -47.79 34.62
N GLY A 793 -21.13 -48.89 34.34
CA GLY A 793 -21.60 -49.79 35.40
C GLY A 793 -21.65 -51.24 34.98
N ARG A 794 -21.94 -52.07 35.99
CA ARG A 794 -22.23 -53.48 35.85
C ARG A 794 -23.30 -53.86 36.86
N SER A 795 -24.20 -54.75 36.46
CA SER A 795 -25.12 -55.42 37.37
C SER A 795 -25.12 -56.94 37.15
N GLY A 796 -25.75 -57.65 38.08
CA GLY A 796 -25.85 -59.10 38.07
C GLY A 796 -26.55 -59.63 39.32
N GLU A 797 -26.54 -60.94 39.47
CA GLU A 797 -27.11 -61.63 40.62
C GLU A 797 -26.00 -62.31 41.43
N LEU A 798 -26.17 -62.32 42.75
CA LEU A 798 -25.44 -63.16 43.70
C LEU A 798 -26.33 -64.37 44.04
N GLY A 799 -25.74 -65.38 44.70
CA GLY A 799 -26.53 -66.52 45.18
C GLY A 799 -27.68 -66.09 46.10
N GLN A 800 -28.78 -66.85 46.07
CA GLN A 800 -30.02 -66.56 46.80
C GLN A 800 -30.78 -65.30 46.32
N GLY A 801 -30.78 -65.04 45.01
CA GLY A 801 -31.66 -64.05 44.37
C GLY A 801 -31.33 -62.57 44.66
N LEU A 802 -30.23 -62.30 45.35
CA LEU A 802 -29.78 -60.94 45.66
C LEU A 802 -29.14 -60.31 44.42
N ARG A 803 -29.84 -59.35 43.83
CA ARG A 803 -29.38 -58.55 42.69
C ARG A 803 -28.47 -57.42 43.15
N TRP A 804 -27.47 -57.09 42.35
CA TRP A 804 -26.56 -55.99 42.61
C TRP A 804 -26.28 -55.16 41.37
N ARG A 805 -26.00 -53.88 41.57
CA ARG A 805 -25.51 -52.92 40.57
C ARG A 805 -24.40 -52.10 41.21
N ALA A 806 -23.30 -51.88 40.50
CA ALA A 806 -22.24 -50.97 40.92
C ALA A 806 -21.63 -50.26 39.70
N GLY A 807 -21.11 -49.06 39.89
CA GLY A 807 -20.47 -48.29 38.82
C GLY A 807 -19.86 -46.98 39.28
N GLY A 808 -19.28 -46.27 38.32
CA GLY A 808 -18.67 -44.95 38.50
C GLY A 808 -19.21 -43.94 37.49
N MET A 809 -19.24 -42.66 37.87
CA MET A 809 -19.67 -41.58 36.99
C MET A 809 -18.80 -40.34 37.10
N LEU A 810 -18.90 -39.50 36.07
CA LEU A 810 -18.37 -38.15 36.00
C LEU A 810 -19.50 -37.21 35.59
N ALA A 811 -19.73 -36.17 36.38
CA ALA A 811 -20.67 -35.09 36.10
C ALA A 811 -19.91 -33.78 35.88
N TRP A 812 -20.12 -33.14 34.73
CA TRP A 812 -19.74 -31.76 34.49
C TRP A 812 -20.99 -30.88 34.51
N ASN A 813 -20.98 -29.87 35.36
CA ASN A 813 -22.08 -28.93 35.57
C ASN A 813 -21.60 -27.52 35.27
N ARG A 814 -22.45 -26.70 34.65
CA ARG A 814 -22.13 -25.31 34.30
C ARG A 814 -23.36 -24.42 34.41
N GLY A 815 -23.25 -23.29 35.10
CA GLY A 815 -24.36 -22.37 35.35
C GLY A 815 -23.99 -20.89 35.33
N TRP A 816 -25.01 -20.05 35.15
CA TRP A 816 -24.96 -18.60 35.07
C TRP A 816 -26.09 -18.03 35.94
N LEU A 817 -25.76 -17.12 36.86
CA LEU A 817 -26.75 -16.47 37.72
C LEU A 817 -26.50 -14.96 37.83
N GLU A 818 -27.59 -14.20 37.96
CA GLU A 818 -27.59 -12.80 38.37
C GLU A 818 -28.11 -12.69 39.81
N ALA A 819 -27.28 -12.22 40.73
CA ALA A 819 -27.71 -11.70 42.02
C ALA A 819 -28.03 -10.21 41.86
N ASN A 820 -29.31 -9.86 42.00
CA ASN A 820 -29.84 -8.52 41.73
C ASN A 820 -29.52 -7.47 42.83
N GLY A 821 -28.68 -7.83 43.80
CA GLY A 821 -28.26 -7.00 44.92
C GLY A 821 -29.24 -6.90 46.10
N GLN A 822 -30.47 -7.42 46.01
CA GLN A 822 -31.41 -7.38 47.14
C GLN A 822 -31.14 -8.53 48.12
N GLY A 823 -31.08 -8.20 49.41
CA GLY A 823 -30.79 -9.14 50.50
C GLY A 823 -31.48 -8.78 51.81
N LEU A 824 -31.67 -9.79 52.67
CA LEU A 824 -32.36 -9.68 53.96
C LEU A 824 -31.52 -9.00 55.05
N VAL A 825 -30.19 -9.16 54.96
CA VAL A 825 -29.22 -8.66 55.96
C VAL A 825 -28.46 -7.44 55.44
N ILE A 826 -28.10 -7.44 54.16
CA ILE A 826 -27.36 -6.37 53.47
C ILE A 826 -27.95 -6.18 52.07
N PRO A 827 -28.30 -4.95 51.66
CA PRO A 827 -28.45 -4.59 50.26
C PRO A 827 -27.08 -4.32 49.61
N SER A 828 -26.89 -4.75 48.37
CA SER A 828 -25.85 -4.23 47.48
C SER A 828 -26.38 -3.03 46.69
N MET A 829 -25.49 -2.12 46.32
CA MET A 829 -25.80 -0.98 45.45
C MET A 829 -25.80 -1.32 43.95
N ALA A 830 -25.31 -2.51 43.56
CA ALA A 830 -25.22 -2.96 42.15
C ALA A 830 -25.39 -4.49 42.00
N ARG A 831 -25.47 -4.95 40.76
CA ARG A 831 -25.63 -6.38 40.40
C ARG A 831 -24.31 -7.14 40.46
N SER A 832 -24.43 -8.44 40.72
CA SER A 832 -23.32 -9.40 40.73
C SER A 832 -23.68 -10.65 39.93
N TYR A 833 -22.79 -11.05 39.02
CA TYR A 833 -22.94 -12.18 38.13
C TYR A 833 -22.07 -13.34 38.60
N ILE A 834 -22.63 -14.55 38.61
CA ILE A 834 -21.95 -15.77 39.06
C ILE A 834 -21.89 -16.76 37.90
N HIS A 835 -20.68 -17.02 37.39
CA HIS A 835 -20.43 -18.11 36.44
C HIS A 835 -19.83 -19.31 37.18
N LEU A 836 -20.58 -20.40 37.26
CA LEU A 836 -20.23 -21.60 38.03
C LEU A 836 -19.81 -22.73 37.09
N ASP A 837 -18.61 -23.27 37.29
CA ASP A 837 -18.13 -24.52 36.68
C ASP A 837 -17.91 -25.56 37.78
N SER A 838 -18.51 -26.76 37.69
CA SER A 838 -18.35 -27.84 38.67
C SER A 838 -18.07 -29.19 38.02
N VAL A 839 -17.10 -29.93 38.55
CA VAL A 839 -16.76 -31.29 38.10
C VAL A 839 -16.78 -32.22 39.31
N GLN A 840 -17.69 -33.19 39.29
CA GLN A 840 -17.87 -34.16 40.37
C GLN A 840 -17.69 -35.59 39.83
N LEU A 841 -16.88 -36.40 40.49
CA LEU A 841 -16.76 -37.84 40.25
C LEU A 841 -17.44 -38.62 41.37
N GLY A 842 -18.04 -39.75 41.03
CA GLY A 842 -18.78 -40.54 42.02
C GLY A 842 -18.76 -42.03 41.77
N ALA A 843 -19.00 -42.78 42.83
CA ALA A 843 -19.24 -44.22 42.81
C ALA A 843 -20.65 -44.48 43.35
N TYR A 844 -21.37 -45.40 42.74
CA TYR A 844 -22.73 -45.77 43.14
C TYR A 844 -22.90 -47.28 43.21
N GLY A 845 -23.79 -47.71 44.09
CA GLY A 845 -24.16 -49.11 44.26
C GLY A 845 -25.62 -49.28 44.69
N GLN A 846 -26.20 -50.42 44.34
CA GLN A 846 -27.54 -50.86 44.73
C GLN A 846 -27.51 -52.36 44.98
N LEU A 847 -28.14 -52.79 46.07
CA LEU A 847 -28.48 -54.18 46.38
C LEU A 847 -30.00 -54.32 46.46
N GLU A 848 -30.54 -55.42 45.96
CA GLU A 848 -31.98 -55.64 45.87
C GLU A 848 -32.33 -57.11 45.93
N ASP A 849 -33.34 -57.49 46.72
CA ASP A 849 -33.76 -58.88 46.88
C ASP A 849 -34.99 -59.27 46.04
N GLU A 850 -35.32 -60.56 46.03
CA GLU A 850 -36.49 -61.11 45.33
C GLU A 850 -37.82 -60.51 45.81
N ALA A 851 -37.87 -59.97 47.03
CA ALA A 851 -39.03 -59.28 47.59
C ALA A 851 -39.13 -57.82 47.13
N GLY A 852 -38.20 -57.33 46.29
CA GLY A 852 -38.18 -55.96 45.79
C GLY A 852 -37.71 -54.92 46.81
N ARG A 853 -37.13 -55.33 47.94
CA ARG A 853 -36.51 -54.42 48.90
C ARG A 853 -35.14 -54.03 48.35
N PHE A 854 -34.87 -52.74 48.27
CA PHE A 854 -33.59 -52.23 47.79
C PHE A 854 -32.93 -51.27 48.79
N VAL A 855 -31.60 -51.30 48.80
CA VAL A 855 -30.75 -50.28 49.40
C VAL A 855 -29.78 -49.81 48.32
N ARG A 856 -29.62 -48.48 48.20
CA ARG A 856 -28.65 -47.86 47.29
C ARG A 856 -27.82 -46.81 48.01
N GLY A 857 -26.57 -46.70 47.59
CA GLY A 857 -25.61 -45.71 48.06
C GLY A 857 -24.94 -44.98 46.91
N VAL A 858 -24.70 -43.69 47.08
CA VAL A 858 -23.91 -42.85 46.20
C VAL A 858 -22.85 -42.13 47.04
N LEU A 859 -21.61 -42.20 46.61
CA LEU A 859 -20.51 -41.36 47.07
C LEU A 859 -20.13 -40.42 45.93
N LEU A 860 -20.04 -39.13 46.22
CA LEU A 860 -19.74 -38.09 45.24
C LEU A 860 -18.71 -37.12 45.83
N ALA A 861 -17.67 -36.81 45.08
CA ALA A 861 -16.64 -35.85 45.44
C ALA A 861 -16.22 -35.04 44.21
N GLY A 862 -15.88 -33.76 44.39
CA GLY A 862 -15.63 -32.88 43.26
C GLY A 862 -14.98 -31.57 43.61
N ARG A 863 -14.77 -30.75 42.57
CA ARG A 863 -14.31 -29.37 42.68
C ARG A 863 -15.24 -28.45 41.93
N GLU A 864 -15.52 -27.31 42.55
CA GLU A 864 -16.35 -26.27 41.98
C GLU A 864 -15.57 -24.96 41.92
N ARG A 865 -15.90 -24.12 40.93
CA ARG A 865 -15.32 -22.81 40.71
C ARG A 865 -16.42 -21.82 40.39
N ALA A 866 -16.64 -20.86 41.27
CA ALA A 866 -17.49 -19.70 41.00
C ALA A 866 -16.60 -18.55 40.57
N ARG A 867 -16.85 -18.01 39.37
CA ARG A 867 -16.27 -16.74 38.91
C ARG A 867 -17.34 -15.68 39.14
N ILE A 868 -17.03 -14.69 39.95
CA ILE A 868 -17.95 -13.60 40.31
C ILE A 868 -17.45 -12.32 39.65
N SER A 869 -18.38 -11.59 39.03
CA SER A 869 -18.11 -10.31 38.39
C SER A 869 -19.23 -9.30 38.60
N THR A 870 -18.87 -8.03 38.75
CA THR A 870 -19.78 -6.93 39.15
C THR A 870 -19.84 -5.85 38.07
N GLU A 871 -20.74 -4.86 38.25
CA GLU A 871 -20.90 -3.76 37.29
C GLU A 871 -19.63 -2.90 37.09
N ASP A 872 -18.75 -2.77 38.09
CA ASP A 872 -17.46 -2.07 38.01
C ASP A 872 -16.31 -2.86 37.36
N HIS A 873 -16.61 -3.98 36.70
CA HIS A 873 -15.63 -4.88 36.08
C HIS A 873 -14.60 -5.47 37.06
N TYR A 874 -14.95 -5.59 38.34
CA TYR A 874 -14.20 -6.47 39.26
C TYR A 874 -14.48 -7.95 38.90
N PHE A 875 -13.47 -8.79 39.08
CA PHE A 875 -13.52 -10.23 38.80
C PHE A 875 -12.78 -10.99 39.91
N ASN A 876 -13.47 -11.92 40.56
CA ASN A 876 -12.87 -12.85 41.52
C ASN A 876 -13.24 -14.30 41.17
N ALA A 877 -12.42 -15.27 41.58
CA ALA A 877 -12.63 -16.69 41.35
C ALA A 877 -12.47 -17.49 42.65
N LEU A 878 -13.59 -17.89 43.24
CA LEU A 878 -13.63 -18.73 44.42
C LEU A 878 -13.70 -20.21 44.02
N TYR A 879 -13.28 -21.07 44.93
CA TYR A 879 -13.17 -22.51 44.71
C TYR A 879 -13.75 -23.29 45.89
N ALA A 880 -14.41 -24.41 45.60
CA ALA A 880 -14.92 -25.35 46.58
C ALA A 880 -14.39 -26.77 46.36
N THR A 881 -14.31 -27.54 47.45
CA THR A 881 -14.33 -29.00 47.39
C THR A 881 -15.69 -29.51 47.85
N VAL A 882 -16.35 -30.28 46.98
CA VAL A 882 -17.57 -31.05 47.29
C VAL A 882 -17.14 -32.43 47.80
N ALA A 883 -17.78 -32.89 48.87
CA ALA A 883 -17.78 -34.29 49.25
C ALA A 883 -19.09 -34.65 49.96
N GLY A 884 -19.70 -35.78 49.62
CA GLY A 884 -20.90 -36.23 50.29
C GLY A 884 -21.24 -37.70 50.07
N VAL A 885 -22.21 -38.16 50.87
CA VAL A 885 -22.80 -39.50 50.79
C VAL A 885 -24.33 -39.38 50.77
N HIS A 886 -24.95 -40.17 49.89
CA HIS A 886 -26.40 -40.34 49.84
C HIS A 886 -26.74 -41.82 50.00
N LEU A 887 -27.70 -42.13 50.87
CA LEU A 887 -28.28 -43.46 51.05
C LEU A 887 -29.78 -43.39 50.80
N ALA A 888 -30.33 -44.40 50.13
CA ALA A 888 -31.77 -44.58 50.01
C ALA A 888 -32.15 -46.03 50.20
N VAL A 889 -33.25 -46.25 50.91
CA VAL A 889 -33.92 -47.52 51.07
C VAL A 889 -35.32 -47.43 50.47
N GLY A 890 -35.79 -48.52 49.89
CA GLY A 890 -37.12 -48.56 49.32
C GLY A 890 -37.60 -49.97 49.06
N GLN A 891 -38.83 -50.05 48.58
CA GLN A 891 -39.56 -51.29 48.40
C GLN A 891 -40.36 -51.15 47.10
N ARG A 892 -40.12 -52.00 46.11
CA ARG A 892 -40.96 -52.09 44.93
C ARG A 892 -42.09 -53.08 45.19
N TRP A 893 -43.32 -52.69 44.86
CA TRP A 893 -44.49 -53.56 44.90
C TRP A 893 -45.16 -53.59 43.52
N GLN A 894 -45.32 -54.78 42.95
CA GLN A 894 -46.20 -54.95 41.79
C GLN A 894 -47.65 -54.92 42.28
N LEU A 895 -48.37 -53.83 41.97
CA LEU A 895 -49.78 -53.67 42.36
C LEU A 895 -50.73 -54.46 41.45
N ALA A 896 -50.36 -54.55 40.17
CA ALA A 896 -51.09 -55.23 39.11
C ALA A 896 -50.11 -55.47 37.92
N PRO A 897 -50.47 -56.30 36.92
CA PRO A 897 -49.63 -56.51 35.74
C PRO A 897 -49.23 -55.20 35.04
N GLY A 898 -47.93 -54.90 35.06
CA GLY A 898 -47.36 -53.67 34.51
C GLY A 898 -47.63 -52.40 35.35
N TRP A 899 -47.94 -52.51 36.64
CA TRP A 899 -48.00 -51.39 37.58
C TRP A 899 -47.06 -51.66 38.77
N VAL A 900 -46.07 -50.78 38.98
CA VAL A 900 -45.17 -50.84 40.13
C VAL A 900 -45.33 -49.57 40.96
N VAL A 901 -45.42 -49.71 42.28
CA VAL A 901 -45.25 -48.59 43.21
C VAL A 901 -44.02 -48.80 44.06
N SER A 902 -43.27 -47.73 44.23
CA SER A 902 -41.93 -47.71 44.79
C SER A 902 -41.83 -46.58 45.82
N PRO A 903 -42.37 -46.74 47.05
CA PRO A 903 -42.04 -45.88 48.18
C PRO A 903 -40.54 -45.92 48.49
N GLN A 904 -39.97 -44.74 48.77
CA GLN A 904 -38.54 -44.54 49.02
C GLN A 904 -38.36 -43.59 50.21
N LEU A 905 -37.50 -43.97 51.15
CA LEU A 905 -36.93 -43.07 52.15
C LEU A 905 -35.45 -42.92 51.85
N SER A 906 -34.98 -41.68 51.83
CA SER A 906 -33.61 -41.36 51.46
C SER A 906 -33.05 -40.22 52.30
N GLY A 907 -31.74 -40.14 52.39
CA GLY A 907 -31.06 -39.05 53.07
C GLY A 907 -29.57 -39.07 52.79
N GLY A 908 -28.88 -38.04 53.24
CA GLY A 908 -27.44 -37.91 53.03
C GLY A 908 -26.82 -36.84 53.89
N TYR A 909 -25.50 -36.77 53.79
CA TYR A 909 -24.70 -35.68 54.34
C TYR A 909 -23.76 -35.20 53.24
N VAL A 910 -23.69 -33.88 53.06
CA VAL A 910 -22.85 -33.25 52.04
C VAL A 910 -22.12 -32.05 52.65
N ASN A 911 -20.88 -31.84 52.21
CA ASN A 911 -20.03 -30.74 52.63
C ASN A 911 -19.55 -29.93 51.41
N PHE A 912 -19.68 -28.61 51.52
CA PHE A 912 -19.41 -27.58 50.53
C PHE A 912 -18.33 -26.63 51.07
N ASN A 913 -17.09 -27.11 51.13
CA ASN A 913 -15.99 -26.34 51.68
C ASN A 913 -15.48 -25.30 50.66
N TRP A 914 -16.18 -24.17 50.58
CA TRP A 914 -15.78 -22.99 49.80
C TRP A 914 -14.63 -22.24 50.47
N SER A 915 -13.64 -21.83 49.68
CA SER A 915 -12.54 -20.97 50.10
C SER A 915 -12.85 -19.52 49.74
N LEU A 916 -13.00 -18.66 50.75
CA LEU A 916 -13.04 -17.21 50.57
C LEU A 916 -11.61 -16.71 50.27
N VAL A 917 -11.38 -16.23 49.06
CA VAL A 917 -10.11 -15.62 48.65
C VAL A 917 -10.43 -14.28 48.02
N ASP A 918 -10.24 -13.22 48.78
CA ASP A 918 -10.55 -11.84 48.40
C ASP A 918 -9.58 -10.91 49.15
N ASP A 919 -9.16 -9.80 48.56
CA ASP A 919 -8.20 -8.88 49.18
C ASP A 919 -8.85 -7.73 49.95
N SER A 920 -10.16 -7.53 49.76
CA SER A 920 -10.94 -6.40 50.26
C SER A 920 -11.86 -6.77 51.44
N ILE A 921 -12.15 -8.05 51.64
CA ILE A 921 -12.84 -8.60 52.82
C ILE A 921 -11.99 -9.64 53.58
N THR A 922 -12.44 -10.08 54.75
CA THR A 922 -11.83 -11.21 55.48
C THR A 922 -12.88 -11.97 56.27
N GLY A 923 -12.91 -13.29 56.09
CA GLY A 923 -13.92 -14.16 56.67
C GLY A 923 -13.74 -15.62 56.25
N ARG A 924 -14.76 -16.43 56.50
CA ARG A 924 -14.79 -17.86 56.18
C ARG A 924 -16.23 -18.34 55.97
N TYR A 925 -16.39 -19.44 55.27
CA TYR A 925 -17.63 -20.20 55.34
C TYR A 925 -17.66 -21.01 56.64
N VAL A 926 -18.80 -20.99 57.33
CA VAL A 926 -19.09 -21.77 58.56
C VAL A 926 -20.24 -22.72 58.29
N ASP A 927 -20.39 -23.74 59.15
CA ASP A 927 -21.44 -24.78 59.01
C ASP A 927 -21.48 -25.42 57.61
N THR A 928 -20.29 -25.64 57.01
CA THR A 928 -20.09 -25.93 55.58
C THR A 928 -20.72 -27.23 55.05
N GLY A 929 -21.34 -28.05 55.89
CA GLY A 929 -22.04 -29.25 55.45
C GLY A 929 -23.20 -29.62 56.36
N HIS A 930 -24.28 -30.06 55.72
CA HIS A 930 -25.57 -30.30 56.36
C HIS A 930 -26.10 -31.71 56.03
N ALA A 931 -27.05 -32.18 56.82
CA ALA A 931 -27.75 -33.44 56.56
C ALA A 931 -29.11 -33.14 55.91
N TYR A 932 -29.54 -33.94 54.95
CA TYR A 932 -30.84 -33.81 54.31
C TYR A 932 -31.54 -35.16 54.25
N GLY A 933 -32.88 -35.13 54.22
CA GLY A 933 -33.73 -36.30 54.07
C GLY A 933 -34.83 -36.03 53.06
N ALA A 934 -35.26 -37.07 52.34
CA ALA A 934 -36.36 -36.99 51.41
C ALA A 934 -37.18 -38.28 51.41
N ALA A 935 -38.49 -38.12 51.56
CA ALA A 935 -39.48 -39.17 51.39
C ALA A 935 -40.19 -38.97 50.04
N ALA A 936 -40.28 -40.03 49.24
CA ALA A 936 -40.91 -39.99 47.92
C ALA A 936 -41.66 -41.28 47.61
N VAL A 937 -42.65 -41.19 46.75
CA VAL A 937 -43.30 -42.34 46.10
C VAL A 937 -43.13 -42.18 44.60
N ARG A 938 -42.57 -43.21 43.96
CA ARG A 938 -42.51 -43.37 42.51
C ARG A 938 -43.57 -44.39 42.09
N LEU A 939 -44.40 -44.05 41.11
CA LEU A 939 -45.44 -44.90 40.52
C LEU A 939 -45.14 -45.09 39.05
N GLU A 940 -45.09 -46.34 38.59
CA GLU A 940 -44.57 -46.73 37.28
C GLU A 940 -45.61 -47.57 36.53
N ARG A 941 -45.80 -47.29 35.24
CA ARG A 941 -46.76 -47.96 34.37
C ARG A 941 -46.12 -48.35 33.05
N ASN A 942 -45.99 -49.65 32.82
CA ASN A 942 -45.62 -50.22 31.53
C ASN A 942 -46.77 -49.99 30.54
N LEU A 943 -46.49 -49.31 29.44
CA LEU A 943 -47.40 -49.09 28.31
C LEU A 943 -47.28 -50.24 27.29
N THR A 944 -46.06 -50.75 27.11
CA THR A 944 -45.73 -51.93 26.30
C THR A 944 -44.63 -52.73 27.01
N PRO A 945 -44.24 -53.92 26.52
CA PRO A 945 -43.05 -54.63 27.02
C PRO A 945 -41.71 -53.90 26.82
N GLN A 946 -41.71 -52.73 26.16
CA GLN A 946 -40.52 -51.94 25.79
C GLN A 946 -40.73 -50.45 26.10
N SER A 947 -41.74 -50.08 26.89
CA SER A 947 -42.09 -48.67 27.13
C SER A 947 -42.82 -48.47 28.45
N GLN A 948 -42.41 -47.49 29.22
CA GLN A 948 -42.99 -47.15 30.51
C GLN A 948 -43.09 -45.64 30.73
N ILE A 949 -44.01 -45.24 31.59
CA ILE A 949 -44.09 -43.90 32.20
C ILE A 949 -43.97 -44.01 33.71
N TRP A 950 -43.48 -42.96 34.36
CA TRP A 950 -43.53 -42.84 35.82
C TRP A 950 -43.87 -41.43 36.28
N LEU A 951 -44.48 -41.37 37.46
CA LEU A 951 -44.69 -40.16 38.24
C LEU A 951 -44.00 -40.36 39.59
N ARG A 952 -43.17 -39.40 40.02
CA ARG A 952 -42.56 -39.37 41.34
C ARG A 952 -42.93 -38.08 42.05
N ILE A 953 -43.47 -38.20 43.26
CA ILE A 953 -43.84 -37.08 44.13
C ILE A 953 -43.17 -37.32 45.48
N GLY A 954 -42.72 -36.25 46.14
CA GLY A 954 -42.16 -36.33 47.49
C GLY A 954 -41.93 -34.97 48.13
N ALA A 955 -41.33 -34.99 49.31
CA ALA A 955 -40.83 -33.81 50.01
C ALA A 955 -39.38 -34.01 50.42
N THR A 956 -38.63 -32.92 50.53
CA THR A 956 -37.27 -32.87 51.06
C THR A 956 -37.22 -31.99 52.32
N HIS A 957 -36.31 -32.28 53.24
CA HIS A 957 -36.08 -31.52 54.47
C HIS A 957 -34.58 -31.44 54.79
N GLU A 958 -34.12 -30.25 55.19
CA GLU A 958 -32.73 -29.98 55.59
C GLU A 958 -32.58 -29.88 57.12
N PHE A 959 -31.73 -30.75 57.67
CA PHE A 959 -31.46 -30.91 59.10
C PHE A 959 -30.13 -30.23 59.51
N GLY A 960 -30.14 -29.61 60.70
CA GLY A 960 -28.95 -29.00 61.32
C GLY A 960 -28.75 -27.52 60.93
N SER A 961 -27.57 -26.99 61.24
CA SER A 961 -27.10 -25.71 60.70
C SER A 961 -26.91 -25.78 59.18
N ARG A 962 -26.73 -24.63 58.53
CA ARG A 962 -26.57 -24.51 57.08
C ARG A 962 -25.35 -23.66 56.73
N PRO A 963 -24.68 -23.91 55.60
CA PRO A 963 -23.46 -23.19 55.21
C PRO A 963 -23.67 -21.67 55.10
N ALA A 964 -23.11 -20.92 56.04
CA ALA A 964 -23.19 -19.46 56.11
C ALA A 964 -21.82 -18.82 55.85
N LEU A 965 -21.79 -17.54 55.49
CA LEU A 965 -20.56 -16.77 55.30
C LEU A 965 -20.38 -15.79 56.47
N GLU A 966 -19.37 -16.03 57.29
CA GLU A 966 -18.98 -15.22 58.43
C GLU A 966 -17.81 -14.30 58.02
N LEU A 967 -18.05 -13.00 57.94
CA LEU A 967 -17.04 -11.97 57.71
C LEU A 967 -16.66 -11.29 59.03
N THR A 968 -15.37 -11.07 59.21
CA THR A 968 -14.75 -10.40 60.36
C THR A 968 -14.31 -8.97 60.03
N ALA A 969 -13.99 -8.71 58.76
CA ALA A 969 -13.80 -7.38 58.19
C ALA A 969 -14.50 -7.36 56.81
N PRO A 970 -15.66 -6.70 56.66
CA PRO A 970 -16.46 -6.06 57.71
C PRO A 970 -17.06 -7.13 58.64
N ALA A 971 -17.46 -6.76 59.87
CA ALA A 971 -18.12 -7.70 60.79
C ALA A 971 -19.57 -7.96 60.32
N VAL A 972 -19.80 -9.07 59.63
CA VAL A 972 -21.05 -9.38 58.90
C VAL A 972 -21.31 -10.89 58.94
N TYR A 973 -22.56 -11.30 59.15
CA TYR A 973 -22.98 -12.70 59.07
C TYR A 973 -24.06 -12.88 58.00
N LEU A 974 -23.78 -13.71 56.98
CA LEU A 974 -24.69 -13.98 55.88
C LEU A 974 -25.24 -15.42 55.98
N PRO A 975 -26.52 -15.61 56.33
CA PRO A 975 -27.12 -16.94 56.46
C PRO A 975 -27.32 -17.62 55.09
N ALA A 976 -27.34 -18.95 55.10
CA ALA A 976 -27.48 -19.77 53.90
C ALA A 976 -28.81 -19.57 53.14
N ALA A 977 -28.69 -19.39 51.82
CA ALA A 977 -29.81 -19.37 50.89
C ALA A 977 -30.58 -20.71 50.83
N GLY A 978 -31.90 -20.64 50.59
CA GLY A 978 -32.79 -21.77 50.34
C GLY A 978 -33.88 -22.01 51.40
N PRO A 979 -34.95 -22.76 51.09
CA PRO A 979 -36.03 -23.15 52.00
C PRO A 979 -35.75 -24.48 52.71
N ARG A 980 -35.95 -24.60 54.02
CA ARG A 980 -35.70 -25.87 54.76
C ARG A 980 -36.59 -27.06 54.38
N ASN A 981 -37.68 -26.81 53.66
CA ASN A 981 -38.60 -27.82 53.16
C ASN A 981 -38.91 -27.48 51.70
N SER A 982 -38.88 -28.46 50.81
CA SER A 982 -39.35 -28.31 49.42
C SER A 982 -40.18 -29.50 48.98
N TRP A 983 -41.13 -29.25 48.07
CA TRP A 983 -41.89 -30.29 47.39
C TRP A 983 -41.21 -30.64 46.08
N GLN A 984 -41.04 -31.93 45.80
CA GLN A 984 -40.47 -32.44 44.55
C GLN A 984 -41.53 -33.15 43.71
N GLY A 985 -41.54 -32.87 42.40
CA GLY A 985 -42.39 -33.54 41.42
C GLY A 985 -41.60 -33.83 40.14
N GLN A 986 -41.69 -35.06 39.64
CA GLN A 986 -41.01 -35.52 38.42
C GLN A 986 -41.94 -36.44 37.62
N LEU A 987 -42.05 -36.20 36.31
CA LEU A 987 -42.78 -37.01 35.34
C LEU A 987 -41.80 -37.45 34.25
N GLY A 988 -41.85 -38.72 33.82
CA GLY A 988 -40.97 -39.18 32.75
C GLY A 988 -41.45 -40.40 31.98
N TYR A 989 -40.73 -40.70 30.91
CA TYR A 989 -40.98 -41.76 29.93
C TYR A 989 -39.66 -42.44 29.55
N GLN A 990 -39.70 -43.75 29.31
CA GLN A 990 -38.58 -44.54 28.81
C GLN A 990 -39.03 -45.53 27.73
N HIS A 991 -38.14 -45.78 26.78
CA HIS A 991 -38.26 -46.79 25.74
C HIS A 991 -37.00 -47.66 25.68
N ASP A 992 -37.20 -48.98 25.60
CA ASP A 992 -36.12 -49.97 25.64
C ASP A 992 -35.91 -50.64 24.27
N PHE A 993 -34.72 -50.48 23.71
CA PHE A 993 -34.29 -51.06 22.44
C PHE A 993 -33.44 -52.33 22.67
N ARG A 994 -33.03 -53.00 21.59
CA ARG A 994 -32.29 -54.29 21.67
C ARG A 994 -30.91 -54.22 22.35
N GLN A 995 -30.30 -53.04 22.46
CA GLN A 995 -28.91 -52.84 22.95
C GLN A 995 -28.77 -51.52 23.76
N GLY A 996 -29.87 -51.02 24.32
CA GLY A 996 -29.88 -49.75 25.06
C GLY A 996 -31.29 -49.21 25.28
N SER A 997 -31.42 -48.20 26.14
CA SER A 997 -32.68 -47.50 26.42
C SER A 997 -32.52 -45.99 26.34
N LEU A 998 -33.59 -45.31 25.94
CA LEU A 998 -33.72 -43.85 25.95
C LEU A 998 -34.77 -43.47 26.98
N TYR A 999 -34.48 -42.45 27.78
CA TYR A 999 -35.45 -41.88 28.71
C TYR A 999 -35.44 -40.35 28.69
N VAL A 1000 -36.58 -39.76 29.05
CA VAL A 1000 -36.78 -38.32 29.24
C VAL A 1000 -37.59 -38.05 30.51
N GLN A 1001 -37.27 -36.99 31.23
CA GLN A 1001 -38.09 -36.53 32.35
C GLN A 1001 -38.13 -34.99 32.46
N ALA A 1002 -39.21 -34.48 33.04
CA ALA A 1002 -39.37 -33.10 33.44
C ALA A 1002 -39.89 -33.02 34.88
N GLY A 1003 -39.48 -32.01 35.62
CA GLY A 1003 -39.83 -31.88 37.03
C GLY A 1003 -39.29 -30.61 37.67
N GLY A 1004 -39.33 -30.55 39.00
CA GLY A 1004 -38.88 -29.37 39.74
C GLY A 1004 -38.92 -29.52 41.24
N LEU A 1005 -38.44 -28.47 41.91
CA LEU A 1005 -38.58 -28.24 43.35
C LEU A 1005 -39.38 -26.95 43.58
N TYR A 1006 -40.28 -26.97 44.56
CA TYR A 1006 -41.12 -25.82 44.90
C TYR A 1006 -41.15 -25.54 46.40
N ALA A 1007 -40.99 -24.27 46.75
CA ALA A 1007 -41.25 -23.72 48.08
C ALA A 1007 -41.74 -22.25 47.98
N PRO A 1008 -42.31 -21.67 49.05
CA PRO A 1008 -42.74 -20.27 49.05
C PRO A 1008 -41.56 -19.30 48.85
N GLY A 1009 -41.35 -18.78 47.65
CA GLY A 1009 -40.23 -17.88 47.33
C GLY A 1009 -38.98 -18.56 46.76
N GLN A 1010 -39.08 -19.83 46.38
CA GLN A 1010 -38.06 -20.50 45.58
C GLN A 1010 -38.71 -21.46 44.57
N GLN A 1011 -38.30 -21.39 43.31
CA GLN A 1011 -38.74 -22.30 42.25
C GLN A 1011 -37.56 -22.84 41.46
N LEU A 1012 -37.53 -24.14 41.23
CA LEU A 1012 -36.59 -24.83 40.34
C LEU A 1012 -37.38 -25.61 39.30
N TRP A 1013 -37.11 -25.37 38.02
CA TRP A 1013 -37.64 -26.15 36.90
C TRP A 1013 -36.51 -26.90 36.20
N ARG A 1014 -36.70 -28.18 35.87
CA ARG A 1014 -35.66 -29.04 35.29
C ARG A 1014 -36.20 -29.96 34.19
N ALA A 1015 -35.46 -30.09 33.11
CA ALA A 1015 -35.71 -31.03 32.02
C ALA A 1015 -34.45 -31.86 31.73
N GLU A 1016 -34.63 -33.16 31.49
CA GLU A 1016 -33.55 -34.15 31.42
C GLU A 1016 -33.82 -35.20 30.34
N ALA A 1017 -32.76 -35.63 29.65
CA ALA A 1017 -32.76 -36.76 28.73
C ALA A 1017 -31.51 -37.61 28.93
N GLY A 1018 -31.66 -38.94 28.89
CA GLY A 1018 -30.55 -39.87 29.07
C GLY A 1018 -30.65 -41.10 28.18
N TRP A 1019 -29.49 -41.61 27.77
CA TRP A 1019 -29.35 -42.84 26.98
C TRP A 1019 -28.41 -43.81 27.70
N GLN A 1020 -28.80 -45.08 27.76
CA GLN A 1020 -27.98 -46.19 28.26
C GLN A 1020 -27.72 -47.18 27.10
N TRP A 1021 -26.50 -47.69 26.96
CA TRP A 1021 -26.13 -48.80 26.07
C TRP A 1021 -25.75 -50.00 26.93
N HIS A 1022 -26.34 -51.18 26.67
CA HIS A 1022 -26.16 -52.38 27.51
C HIS A 1022 -25.77 -53.63 26.71
N TRP A 1023 -24.89 -54.47 27.28
CA TRP A 1023 -24.37 -55.71 26.65
C TRP A 1023 -23.77 -56.71 27.66
#